data_AF-A0A954JF51-F1
#
_entry.id   AF-A0A954JF51-F1
#
_cell.length_a   1.000
_cell.length_b   1.000
_cell.length_c   1.000
_cell.angle_alpha   90.00
_cell.angle_beta   90.00
_cell.angle_gamma   90.00
#
_symmetry.space_group_name_H-M   'P 1'
#
loop_
_entity.id
_entity.type
_entity.pdbx_description
1 polymer ?
#
loop_
_entity_poly.entity_id
_entity_poly.type
_entity_poly.pdbx_seq_one_letter_code
_entity_poly.pdbx_strand_id
1 'polypeptide(L)'
;MTRSASYHLFWKEYRTQRTLWLSLVAGVFLLQLVVVVFALISFGRTGTEQLGSGLTAIPIVLTICFAGASGSMLFAGEDEERTADYLRHLPVSPSKVLGAKALWLIVGTGLFVIATSLLTLVMLVATGSINELIFPAKEVMQFTEVAVAAAVWGVFWSLAIRKVMPALFVTAVSVLFAEAIMSDIAETSTHRLVPHFAFQILIALISWPMAINWMRKGTVIPWRISYRPTTSAAPQSEATTAKAKAGYIQRISERIQRILGSIKLAARLERAANQDSVASRTWSMLVWREMRALVPHVWLWGGVGAAAICLSCFSPYIPWFWLVFFVMLLEFGLKTFRDDHRDDVKQFLAQRGIPVRTVWLAKTLTWLPATMAVAIGLLLFDWAADVSRFHPVFRQTSQYGHEIAPSIFHVLGEVHAPHRGDVNGLNPHVFYPGISLSEDIAIRASLLFSFLLGLFGIGQLSSYWFRSSLLAWGGAAIASWILYILVVVVAMLDLPHFATLWPLVLAPFFATRYTGHIWYEQRPVRRASFIQLGWIFLPVVLISFVGWSLRAFPVPTTPFVALNYPPPPVSSTQFASVPGAVIPPAHPQSYDSVVQEAFDLNRKPQGHWRDAWMELAKFCRNGITSSNYNYAATVVEGRKPDGRFLVHRIAELDAELNCTTQDIPFRFKDNIPIELRVGQDGRLTIGVAAILEDEGNEQLAAGDTEAARETFLLAVKLERYLSHQATDWPGWIMAIQGERRGLAGLQRWAAHPDVTADQLRQTRQQVEDIVGNVGPLPTKMLYARYVVFDQFYQGGGPLWDHMGADDAMGETGFEAVLRSPLSWAERNRCRRLVAFLTLESLNTTLQPNAAPNPMQSQKAIQLQRWISTSYFLLPGAVYDPILQEMTTGESWNMNTYHDAVACERATQLILLLQAHRRDHGNFPDTILDLKETPDLFAVDPWSESYFSYAPKGFKTEMKMEQSLISPSDQPLLWTIGSRNSVKVREAKRGIDDQSRSTGTLKFDENRIYFTGVSTFAHSVADVVFEEDGDDTQRQAEQASEAEPPAFPLETDTPNAQ
;
A
#
# COMPACT_ATOMS: atom_id res chain seq x y z
N MET A 1 -38.73 -27.03 37.93
CA MET A 1 -37.36 -27.61 37.90
C MET A 1 -36.65 -27.45 36.56
N THR A 2 -37.31 -27.59 35.40
CA THR A 2 -36.62 -27.49 34.09
C THR A 2 -36.11 -26.09 33.75
N ARG A 3 -36.81 -25.01 34.14
CA ARG A 3 -36.35 -23.63 33.94
C ARG A 3 -35.12 -23.27 34.78
N SER A 4 -34.96 -23.83 35.99
CA SER A 4 -33.79 -23.56 36.83
C SER A 4 -32.52 -24.21 36.28
N ALA A 5 -32.61 -25.39 35.64
CA ALA A 5 -31.46 -26.08 35.08
C ALA A 5 -30.76 -25.30 33.95
N SER A 6 -31.51 -24.74 33.01
CA SER A 6 -30.95 -23.92 31.92
C SER A 6 -30.27 -22.65 32.45
N TYR A 7 -30.87 -22.02 33.47
CA TYR A 7 -30.29 -20.85 34.14
C TYR A 7 -28.97 -21.18 34.84
N HIS A 8 -28.89 -22.30 35.57
CA HIS A 8 -27.64 -22.72 36.22
C HIS A 8 -26.54 -23.08 35.22
N LEU A 9 -26.89 -23.72 34.09
CA LEU A 9 -25.94 -23.99 33.01
C LEU A 9 -25.41 -22.69 32.39
N PHE A 10 -26.29 -21.74 32.09
CA PHE A 10 -25.90 -20.43 31.58
C PHE A 10 -24.94 -19.69 32.52
N TRP A 11 -25.26 -19.66 33.83
CA TRP A 11 -24.38 -19.05 34.84
C TRP A 11 -23.04 -19.76 35.01
N LYS A 12 -23.01 -21.07 34.79
CA LYS A 12 -21.75 -21.82 34.78
C LYS A 12 -20.88 -21.36 33.61
N GLU A 13 -21.41 -21.34 32.39
CA GLU A 13 -20.67 -20.89 31.20
C GLU A 13 -20.15 -19.46 31.37
N TYR A 14 -21.01 -18.56 31.89
CA TYR A 14 -20.59 -17.21 32.25
C TYR A 14 -19.37 -17.22 33.16
N ARG A 15 -19.38 -17.97 34.27
CA ARG A 15 -18.23 -18.00 35.20
C ARG A 15 -16.96 -18.55 34.56
N THR A 16 -17.09 -19.60 33.76
CA THR A 16 -15.95 -20.23 33.06
C THR A 16 -15.33 -19.27 32.05
N GLN A 17 -16.14 -18.54 31.29
CA GLN A 17 -15.67 -17.65 30.23
C GLN A 17 -15.46 -16.20 30.67
N ARG A 18 -15.95 -15.78 31.85
CA ARG A 18 -15.83 -14.40 32.36
C ARG A 18 -14.39 -13.93 32.39
N THR A 19 -13.47 -14.79 32.83
CA THR A 19 -12.05 -14.42 32.92
C THR A 19 -11.47 -14.17 31.54
N LEU A 20 -11.77 -15.04 30.56
CA LEU A 20 -11.36 -14.84 29.17
C LEU A 20 -11.94 -13.53 28.61
N TRP A 21 -13.25 -13.32 28.80
CA TRP A 21 -13.97 -12.13 28.33
C TRP A 21 -13.32 -10.85 28.87
N LEU A 22 -13.12 -10.76 30.20
CA LEU A 22 -12.51 -9.60 30.85
C LEU A 22 -11.05 -9.40 30.43
N SER A 23 -10.28 -10.48 30.27
CA SER A 23 -8.90 -10.40 29.80
C SER A 23 -8.81 -9.85 28.37
N LEU A 24 -9.71 -10.25 27.48
CA LEU A 24 -9.72 -9.74 26.11
C LEU A 24 -10.21 -8.29 26.03
N VAL A 25 -11.23 -7.88 26.80
CA VAL A 25 -11.65 -6.47 26.87
C VAL A 25 -10.51 -5.59 27.39
N ALA A 26 -9.82 -6.01 28.45
CA ALA A 26 -8.63 -5.31 28.93
C ALA A 26 -7.52 -5.27 27.88
N GLY A 27 -7.36 -6.35 27.09
CA GLY A 27 -6.45 -6.41 25.94
C GLY A 27 -6.79 -5.39 24.86
N VAL A 28 -8.08 -5.27 24.47
CA VAL A 28 -8.54 -4.24 23.51
C VAL A 28 -8.16 -2.86 24.00
N PHE A 29 -8.48 -2.55 25.26
CA PHE A 29 -8.15 -1.25 25.86
C PHE A 29 -6.66 -0.94 25.82
N LEU A 30 -5.82 -1.89 26.24
CA LEU A 30 -4.37 -1.69 26.26
C LEU A 30 -3.79 -1.53 24.86
N LEU A 31 -4.24 -2.33 23.88
CA LEU A 31 -3.77 -2.22 22.50
C LEU A 31 -4.22 -0.89 21.87
N GLN A 32 -5.46 -0.47 22.08
CA GLN A 32 -5.95 0.83 21.62
C GLN A 32 -5.16 1.98 22.26
N LEU A 33 -4.90 1.92 23.57
CA LEU A 33 -4.08 2.91 24.25
C LEU A 33 -2.67 2.98 23.65
N VAL A 34 -2.06 1.84 23.33
CA VAL A 34 -0.75 1.79 22.66
C VAL A 34 -0.82 2.45 21.28
N VAL A 35 -1.85 2.18 20.49
CA VAL A 35 -2.06 2.82 19.18
C VAL A 35 -2.25 4.33 19.31
N VAL A 36 -3.05 4.79 20.27
CA VAL A 36 -3.22 6.23 20.54
C VAL A 36 -1.91 6.88 20.95
N VAL A 37 -1.20 6.30 21.92
CA VAL A 37 0.10 6.82 22.38
C VAL A 37 1.10 6.85 21.23
N PHE A 38 1.13 5.81 20.40
CA PHE A 38 1.99 5.75 19.23
C PHE A 38 1.66 6.85 18.23
N ALA A 39 0.39 7.03 17.88
CA ALA A 39 -0.01 8.05 16.93
C ALA A 39 0.30 9.47 17.42
N LEU A 40 0.09 9.73 18.72
CA LEU A 40 0.46 10.99 19.35
C LEU A 40 1.99 11.24 19.31
N ILE A 41 2.81 10.19 19.35
CA ILE A 41 4.27 10.29 19.32
C ILE A 41 4.83 10.42 17.90
N SER A 42 4.18 9.77 16.92
CA SER A 42 4.74 9.52 15.59
C SER A 42 4.22 10.43 14.49
N PHE A 43 2.91 10.72 14.44
CA PHE A 43 2.30 11.25 13.21
C PHE A 43 1.93 12.74 13.23
N GLY A 44 2.13 13.46 14.34
CA GLY A 44 1.60 14.81 14.45
C GLY A 44 0.09 14.85 14.19
N ARG A 45 -0.46 16.01 13.78
CA ARG A 45 -1.91 16.18 13.57
C ARG A 45 -2.45 15.52 12.29
N THR A 46 -1.60 15.08 11.36
CA THR A 46 -2.01 14.65 10.01
C THR A 46 -2.23 13.14 9.85
N GLY A 47 -1.90 12.32 10.85
CA GLY A 47 -2.09 10.86 10.79
C GLY A 47 -3.43 10.33 11.31
N THR A 48 -4.50 11.14 11.32
CA THR A 48 -5.77 10.78 11.96
C THR A 48 -6.53 9.63 11.26
N GLU A 49 -6.35 9.47 9.94
CA GLU A 49 -7.04 8.42 9.17
C GLU A 49 -6.49 7.02 9.50
N GLN A 50 -5.16 6.84 9.50
CA GLN A 50 -4.53 5.56 9.85
C GLN A 50 -4.75 5.17 11.32
N LEU A 51 -4.90 6.16 12.20
CA LEU A 51 -5.29 5.91 13.59
C LEU A 51 -6.71 5.30 13.65
N GLY A 52 -7.65 5.84 12.88
CA GLY A 52 -9.03 5.36 12.84
C GLY A 52 -9.10 3.86 12.51
N SER A 53 -8.44 3.44 11.43
CA SER A 53 -8.40 2.04 11.00
C SER A 53 -7.69 1.11 12.02
N GLY A 54 -6.61 1.57 12.65
CA GLY A 54 -5.93 0.81 13.70
C GLY A 54 -6.80 0.59 14.94
N LEU A 55 -7.52 1.62 15.40
CA LEU A 55 -8.38 1.55 16.58
C LEU A 55 -9.59 0.64 16.37
N THR A 56 -10.09 0.57 15.13
CA THR A 56 -11.23 -0.26 14.73
C THR A 56 -10.85 -1.70 14.43
N ALA A 57 -9.68 -1.97 13.87
CA ALA A 57 -9.23 -3.34 13.57
C ALA A 57 -9.02 -4.19 14.85
N ILE A 58 -8.47 -3.61 15.91
CA ILE A 58 -8.21 -4.29 17.19
C ILE A 58 -9.44 -5.01 17.79
N PRO A 59 -10.57 -4.31 18.06
CA PRO A 59 -11.76 -4.93 18.65
C PRO A 59 -12.38 -6.00 17.75
N ILE A 60 -12.26 -5.84 16.43
CA ILE A 60 -12.76 -6.79 15.42
C ILE A 60 -11.98 -8.10 15.51
N VAL A 61 -10.65 -8.03 15.44
CA VAL A 61 -9.79 -9.22 15.55
C VAL A 61 -10.00 -9.91 16.90
N LEU A 62 -10.06 -9.15 18.00
CA LEU A 62 -10.27 -9.73 19.32
C LEU A 62 -11.68 -10.31 19.51
N THR A 63 -12.69 -9.83 18.77
CA THR A 63 -14.01 -10.45 18.71
C THR A 63 -13.95 -11.81 18.03
N ILE A 64 -13.28 -11.91 16.89
CA ILE A 64 -13.07 -13.18 16.17
C ILE A 64 -12.34 -14.17 17.08
N CYS A 65 -11.28 -13.71 17.78
CA CYS A 65 -10.57 -14.51 18.76
C CYS A 65 -11.47 -14.96 19.92
N PHE A 66 -12.31 -14.08 20.47
CA PHE A 66 -13.25 -14.44 21.53
C PHE A 66 -14.26 -15.47 21.04
N ALA A 67 -14.83 -15.31 19.86
CA ALA A 67 -15.78 -16.24 19.26
C ALA A 67 -15.17 -17.64 19.08
N GLY A 68 -13.97 -17.72 18.51
CA GLY A 68 -13.23 -18.97 18.35
C GLY A 68 -12.81 -19.62 19.66
N ALA A 69 -12.33 -18.84 20.62
CA ALA A 69 -11.93 -19.33 21.95
C ALA A 69 -13.13 -19.79 22.79
N SER A 70 -14.22 -19.02 22.79
CA SER A 70 -15.48 -19.38 23.45
C SER A 70 -16.04 -20.68 22.87
N GLY A 71 -16.14 -20.78 21.53
CA GLY A 71 -16.56 -22.00 20.85
C GLY A 71 -15.68 -23.20 21.19
N SER A 72 -14.36 -23.01 21.19
CA SER A 72 -13.37 -24.04 21.55
C SER A 72 -13.49 -24.51 23.01
N MET A 73 -13.89 -23.63 23.93
CA MET A 73 -14.04 -23.94 25.35
C MET A 73 -15.32 -24.72 25.67
N LEU A 74 -16.39 -24.59 24.87
CA LEU A 74 -17.71 -25.10 25.23
C LEU A 74 -17.76 -26.58 25.60
N PHE A 75 -17.01 -27.44 24.90
CA PHE A 75 -16.97 -28.88 25.16
C PHE A 75 -15.58 -29.37 25.57
N ALA A 76 -14.50 -28.85 24.97
CA ALA A 76 -13.15 -29.21 25.36
C ALA A 76 -12.82 -28.76 26.78
N GLY A 77 -13.36 -27.61 27.22
CA GLY A 77 -13.21 -27.13 28.60
C GLY A 77 -13.83 -28.10 29.61
N GLU A 78 -14.95 -28.71 29.27
CA GLU A 78 -15.63 -29.69 30.14
C GLU A 78 -14.85 -30.99 30.27
N ASP A 79 -14.23 -31.45 29.18
CA ASP A 79 -13.38 -32.62 29.19
C ASP A 79 -12.05 -32.34 29.93
N GLU A 80 -11.50 -31.12 29.80
CA GLU A 80 -10.28 -30.68 30.48
C GLU A 80 -10.50 -30.51 32.00
N GLU A 81 -11.63 -29.94 32.41
CA GLU A 81 -12.05 -29.78 33.81
C GLU A 81 -12.63 -31.07 34.41
N ARG A 82 -12.82 -32.12 33.60
CA ARG A 82 -13.44 -33.40 33.98
C ARG A 82 -14.89 -33.27 34.48
N THR A 83 -15.57 -32.20 34.09
CA THR A 83 -16.97 -31.92 34.40
C THR A 83 -17.92 -32.47 33.34
N ALA A 84 -17.41 -32.93 32.19
CA ALA A 84 -18.18 -33.54 31.13
C ALA A 84 -19.03 -34.73 31.61
N ASP A 85 -18.44 -35.63 32.41
CA ASP A 85 -19.18 -36.78 32.95
C ASP A 85 -20.28 -36.33 33.90
N TYR A 86 -20.02 -35.34 34.76
CA TYR A 86 -21.05 -34.78 35.64
C TYR A 86 -22.23 -34.20 34.84
N LEU A 87 -21.95 -33.42 33.78
CA LEU A 87 -22.99 -32.85 32.92
C LEU A 87 -23.86 -33.92 32.23
N ARG A 88 -23.28 -35.08 31.88
CA ARG A 88 -24.01 -36.20 31.26
C ARG A 88 -24.96 -36.91 32.24
N HIS A 89 -24.68 -36.85 33.54
CA HIS A 89 -25.53 -37.46 34.58
C HIS A 89 -26.67 -36.54 35.04
N LEU A 90 -26.68 -35.26 34.63
CA LEU A 90 -27.78 -34.36 34.96
C LEU A 90 -29.08 -34.81 34.26
N PRO A 91 -30.25 -34.73 34.92
CA PRO A 91 -31.55 -35.06 34.34
C PRO A 91 -32.05 -33.95 33.39
N VAL A 92 -31.20 -33.56 32.44
CA VAL A 92 -31.44 -32.49 31.46
C VAL A 92 -31.27 -33.08 30.08
N SER A 93 -32.24 -32.84 29.18
CA SER A 93 -32.15 -33.33 27.81
C SER A 93 -30.91 -32.73 27.10
N PRO A 94 -30.16 -33.51 26.29
CA PRO A 94 -28.98 -33.02 25.58
C PRO A 94 -29.21 -31.75 24.78
N SER A 95 -30.38 -31.65 24.11
CA SER A 95 -30.78 -30.45 23.36
C SER A 95 -30.81 -29.17 24.20
N LYS A 96 -31.20 -29.25 25.48
CA LYS A 96 -31.23 -28.10 26.38
C LYS A 96 -29.83 -27.68 26.82
N VAL A 97 -28.92 -28.63 27.01
CA VAL A 97 -27.50 -28.34 27.31
C VAL A 97 -26.83 -27.68 26.11
N LEU A 98 -27.02 -28.24 24.91
CA LEU A 98 -26.51 -27.66 23.66
C LEU A 98 -27.10 -26.27 23.41
N GLY A 99 -28.41 -26.12 23.57
CA GLY A 99 -29.08 -24.83 23.40
C GLY A 99 -28.59 -23.77 24.39
N ALA A 100 -28.36 -24.12 25.66
CA ALA A 100 -27.81 -23.19 26.66
C ALA A 100 -26.38 -22.75 26.33
N LYS A 101 -25.53 -23.68 25.86
CA LYS A 101 -24.14 -23.39 25.44
C LYS A 101 -24.09 -22.53 24.17
N ALA A 102 -24.90 -22.87 23.16
CA ALA A 102 -25.01 -22.09 21.92
C ALA A 102 -25.57 -20.68 22.19
N LEU A 103 -26.59 -20.57 23.03
CA LEU A 103 -27.13 -19.28 23.45
C LEU A 103 -26.08 -18.44 24.17
N TRP A 104 -25.29 -19.03 25.07
CA TRP A 104 -24.19 -18.33 25.73
C TRP A 104 -23.12 -17.85 24.75
N LEU A 105 -22.73 -18.68 23.76
CA LEU A 105 -21.78 -18.29 22.72
C LEU A 105 -22.26 -17.05 21.94
N ILE A 106 -23.54 -17.05 21.53
CA ILE A 106 -24.14 -15.94 20.78
C ILE A 106 -24.22 -14.68 21.66
N VAL A 107 -24.81 -14.79 22.86
CA VAL A 107 -25.00 -13.66 23.77
C VAL A 107 -23.67 -13.10 24.26
N GLY A 108 -22.74 -13.97 24.65
CA GLY A 108 -21.41 -13.58 25.12
C GLY A 108 -20.61 -12.86 24.03
N THR A 109 -20.68 -13.33 22.77
CA THR A 109 -19.99 -12.69 21.64
C THR A 109 -20.63 -11.35 21.30
N GLY A 110 -21.97 -11.27 21.27
CA GLY A 110 -22.69 -10.02 21.05
C GLY A 110 -22.39 -8.97 22.12
N LEU A 111 -22.38 -9.36 23.40
CA LEU A 111 -21.99 -8.47 24.50
C LEU A 111 -20.52 -8.04 24.42
N PHE A 112 -19.63 -8.92 23.94
CA PHE A 112 -18.23 -8.57 23.70
C PHE A 112 -18.11 -7.50 22.61
N VAL A 113 -18.78 -7.67 21.46
CA VAL A 113 -18.82 -6.68 20.38
C VAL A 113 -19.31 -5.32 20.89
N ILE A 114 -20.43 -5.28 21.61
CA ILE A 114 -20.97 -4.02 22.14
C ILE A 114 -19.95 -3.35 23.07
N ALA A 115 -19.34 -4.10 23.99
CA ALA A 115 -18.38 -3.55 24.93
C ALA A 115 -17.14 -2.98 24.24
N THR A 116 -16.60 -3.68 23.24
CA THR A 116 -15.39 -3.26 22.52
C THR A 116 -15.69 -2.13 21.53
N SER A 117 -16.84 -2.11 20.87
CA SER A 117 -17.29 -0.99 20.04
C SER A 117 -17.49 0.28 20.85
N LEU A 118 -18.08 0.20 22.05
CA LEU A 118 -18.19 1.36 22.95
C LEU A 118 -16.81 1.89 23.36
N LEU A 119 -15.86 1.00 23.60
CA LEU A 119 -14.49 1.39 23.94
C LEU A 119 -13.79 2.09 22.76
N THR A 120 -13.94 1.57 21.55
CA THR A 120 -13.44 2.20 20.32
C THR A 120 -14.08 3.57 20.11
N LEU A 121 -15.39 3.69 20.32
CA LEU A 121 -16.09 4.97 20.23
C LEU A 121 -15.50 5.99 21.20
N VAL A 122 -15.26 5.60 22.46
CA VAL A 122 -14.62 6.48 23.45
C VAL A 122 -13.22 6.91 23.00
N MET A 123 -12.44 5.99 22.44
CA MET A 123 -11.10 6.31 21.93
C MET A 123 -11.14 7.24 20.72
N LEU A 124 -12.01 6.99 19.74
CA LEU A 124 -12.19 7.83 18.55
C LEU A 124 -12.67 9.24 18.93
N VAL A 125 -13.58 9.36 19.90
CA VAL A 125 -14.02 10.65 20.44
C VAL A 125 -12.85 11.36 21.13
N ALA A 126 -12.06 10.64 21.94
CA ALA A 126 -10.91 11.21 22.63
C ALA A 126 -9.81 11.70 21.67
N THR A 127 -9.68 11.09 20.49
CA THR A 127 -8.70 11.49 19.47
C THR A 127 -9.23 12.46 18.42
N GLY A 128 -10.54 12.78 18.42
CA GLY A 128 -11.17 13.63 17.42
C GLY A 128 -11.41 12.97 16.06
N SER A 129 -11.35 11.64 15.99
CA SER A 129 -11.44 10.84 14.76
C SER A 129 -12.85 10.24 14.54
N ILE A 130 -13.92 10.94 14.94
CA ILE A 130 -15.27 10.35 14.94
C ILE A 130 -15.79 10.04 13.53
N ASN A 131 -15.30 10.75 12.51
CA ASN A 131 -15.72 10.56 11.11
C ASN A 131 -15.32 9.17 10.58
N GLU A 132 -14.30 8.54 11.18
CA GLU A 132 -13.83 7.18 10.86
C GLU A 132 -14.74 6.06 11.43
N LEU A 133 -15.78 6.42 12.20
CA LEU A 133 -16.70 5.43 12.78
C LEU A 133 -17.62 4.78 11.72
N ILE A 134 -17.75 5.41 10.54
CA ILE A 134 -18.62 4.92 9.47
C ILE A 134 -17.90 3.77 8.74
N PHE A 135 -18.06 2.56 9.26
CA PHE A 135 -17.64 1.38 8.52
C PHE A 135 -18.49 1.20 7.26
N PRO A 136 -17.88 0.94 6.11
CA PRO A 136 -18.61 0.39 4.98
C PRO A 136 -19.35 -0.88 5.43
N ALA A 137 -20.64 -0.99 5.10
CA ALA A 137 -21.45 -2.17 5.46
C ALA A 137 -20.79 -3.50 5.01
N LYS A 138 -20.01 -3.44 3.92
CA LYS A 138 -19.22 -4.55 3.39
C LYS A 138 -18.20 -5.10 4.39
N GLU A 139 -17.46 -4.24 5.08
CA GLU A 139 -16.45 -4.65 6.06
C GLU A 139 -17.10 -5.29 7.28
N VAL A 140 -18.18 -4.69 7.79
CA VAL A 140 -18.94 -5.24 8.93
C VAL A 140 -19.47 -6.64 8.60
N MET A 141 -19.97 -6.86 7.38
CA MET A 141 -20.42 -8.17 6.94
C MET A 141 -19.27 -9.18 6.89
N GLN A 142 -18.12 -8.82 6.31
CA GLN A 142 -16.93 -9.69 6.25
C GLN A 142 -16.44 -10.07 7.65
N PHE A 143 -16.38 -9.13 8.58
CA PHE A 143 -15.93 -9.43 9.94
C PHE A 143 -16.92 -10.28 10.72
N THR A 144 -18.22 -10.05 10.53
CA THR A 144 -19.28 -10.88 11.12
C THR A 144 -19.17 -12.31 10.61
N GLU A 145 -18.94 -12.48 9.31
CA GLU A 145 -18.73 -13.76 8.65
C GLU A 145 -17.51 -14.51 9.24
N VAL A 146 -16.35 -13.86 9.39
CA VAL A 146 -15.17 -14.50 10.00
C VAL A 146 -15.40 -14.86 11.48
N ALA A 147 -16.11 -14.01 12.23
CA ALA A 147 -16.45 -14.30 13.62
C ALA A 147 -17.40 -15.50 13.75
N VAL A 148 -18.38 -15.62 12.85
CA VAL A 148 -19.28 -16.79 12.76
C VAL A 148 -18.48 -18.04 12.39
N ALA A 149 -17.58 -17.96 11.41
CA ALA A 149 -16.70 -19.06 11.04
C ALA A 149 -15.86 -19.53 12.24
N ALA A 150 -15.24 -18.60 12.98
CA ALA A 150 -14.46 -18.92 14.17
C ALA A 150 -15.30 -19.60 15.26
N ALA A 151 -16.52 -19.12 15.51
CA ALA A 151 -17.45 -19.75 16.45
C ALA A 151 -17.81 -21.18 16.04
N VAL A 152 -18.16 -21.40 14.76
CA VAL A 152 -18.58 -22.70 14.22
C VAL A 152 -17.43 -23.71 14.27
N TRP A 153 -16.25 -23.33 13.75
CA TRP A 153 -15.05 -24.17 13.81
C TRP A 153 -14.62 -24.43 15.25
N GLY A 154 -14.75 -23.44 16.14
CA GLY A 154 -14.50 -23.58 17.57
C GLY A 154 -15.35 -24.68 18.19
N VAL A 155 -16.65 -24.65 17.94
CA VAL A 155 -17.58 -25.69 18.41
C VAL A 155 -17.21 -27.05 17.82
N PHE A 156 -16.97 -27.15 16.51
CA PHE A 156 -16.61 -28.40 15.85
C PHE A 156 -15.36 -29.04 16.48
N TRP A 157 -14.27 -28.27 16.61
CA TRP A 157 -13.02 -28.78 17.15
C TRP A 157 -13.06 -29.02 18.65
N SER A 158 -13.87 -28.27 19.41
CA SER A 158 -14.09 -28.55 20.83
C SER A 158 -14.75 -29.91 21.09
N LEU A 159 -15.53 -30.42 20.12
CA LEU A 159 -16.16 -31.74 20.19
C LEU A 159 -15.19 -32.85 19.80
N ALA A 160 -14.29 -32.57 18.86
CA ALA A 160 -13.28 -33.51 18.37
C ALA A 160 -12.09 -33.65 19.33
N ILE A 161 -11.72 -32.57 20.02
CA ILE A 161 -10.48 -32.45 20.80
C ILE A 161 -10.80 -32.18 22.28
N ARG A 162 -10.17 -32.92 23.20
CA ARG A 162 -10.45 -32.86 24.64
C ARG A 162 -9.83 -31.68 25.40
N LYS A 163 -8.89 -30.99 24.78
CA LYS A 163 -8.13 -29.91 25.42
C LYS A 163 -8.46 -28.63 24.69
N VAL A 164 -8.67 -27.55 25.44
CA VAL A 164 -9.08 -26.26 24.87
C VAL A 164 -8.03 -25.71 23.92
N MET A 165 -6.74 -25.74 24.31
CA MET A 165 -5.68 -25.11 23.51
C MET A 165 -5.49 -25.75 22.12
N PRO A 166 -5.38 -27.08 21.96
CA PRO A 166 -5.29 -27.66 20.62
C PRO A 166 -6.59 -27.50 19.83
N ALA A 167 -7.77 -27.48 20.49
CA ALA A 167 -9.04 -27.19 19.81
C ALA A 167 -9.04 -25.78 19.20
N LEU A 168 -8.60 -24.79 19.99
CA LEU A 168 -8.47 -23.40 19.55
C LEU A 168 -7.43 -23.23 18.44
N PHE A 169 -6.29 -23.92 18.54
CA PHE A 169 -5.26 -23.88 17.50
C PHE A 169 -5.80 -24.39 16.16
N VAL A 170 -6.43 -25.58 16.16
CA VAL A 170 -7.00 -26.15 14.91
C VAL A 170 -8.15 -25.28 14.41
N THR A 171 -8.93 -24.67 15.30
CA THR A 171 -9.97 -23.67 14.93
C THR A 171 -9.37 -22.50 14.17
N ALA A 172 -8.31 -21.87 14.68
CA ALA A 172 -7.65 -20.76 14.01
C ALA A 172 -7.10 -21.17 12.63
N VAL A 173 -6.46 -22.34 12.55
CA VAL A 173 -5.96 -22.89 11.27
C VAL A 173 -7.10 -23.13 10.29
N SER A 174 -8.23 -23.70 10.73
CA SER A 174 -9.39 -23.93 9.86
C SER A 174 -10.04 -22.65 9.36
N VAL A 175 -10.13 -21.62 10.20
CA VAL A 175 -10.64 -20.30 9.78
C VAL A 175 -9.72 -19.68 8.74
N LEU A 176 -8.42 -19.64 8.99
CA LEU A 176 -7.45 -19.08 8.03
C LEU A 176 -7.43 -19.85 6.72
N PHE A 177 -7.54 -21.19 6.78
CA PHE A 177 -7.59 -22.03 5.59
C PHE A 177 -8.89 -21.82 4.80
N ALA A 178 -10.02 -21.66 5.48
CA ALA A 178 -11.29 -21.31 4.83
C ALA A 178 -11.17 -19.94 4.15
N GLU A 179 -10.63 -18.93 4.82
CA GLU A 179 -10.43 -17.61 4.23
C GLU A 179 -9.49 -17.63 3.02
N ALA A 180 -8.40 -18.41 3.07
CA ALA A 180 -7.48 -18.59 1.95
C ALA A 180 -8.17 -19.17 0.71
N ILE A 181 -8.93 -20.25 0.91
CA ILE A 181 -9.67 -20.89 -0.19
C ILE A 181 -10.70 -19.91 -0.77
N MET A 182 -11.40 -19.18 0.10
CA MET A 182 -12.45 -18.27 -0.34
C MET A 182 -11.91 -16.99 -1.00
N SER A 183 -10.72 -16.52 -0.63
CA SER A 183 -10.05 -15.42 -1.34
C SER A 183 -9.69 -15.82 -2.77
N ASP A 184 -9.21 -17.05 -2.95
CA ASP A 184 -8.77 -17.54 -4.27
C ASP A 184 -9.97 -17.86 -5.19
N ILE A 185 -11.09 -18.33 -4.64
CA ILE A 185 -12.27 -18.70 -5.44
C ILE A 185 -13.09 -17.47 -5.89
N ALA A 186 -13.05 -16.37 -5.14
CA ALA A 186 -13.99 -15.26 -5.31
C ALA A 186 -13.30 -13.92 -5.56
N GLU A 187 -12.41 -13.89 -6.56
CA GLU A 187 -11.69 -12.69 -7.00
C GLU A 187 -12.64 -11.57 -7.50
N THR A 188 -13.89 -11.91 -7.84
CA THR A 188 -14.92 -10.95 -8.27
C THR A 188 -16.04 -10.81 -7.23
N SER A 189 -16.31 -9.55 -6.88
CA SER A 189 -17.06 -9.05 -5.72
C SER A 189 -18.52 -9.54 -5.53
N THR A 190 -19.04 -9.34 -4.31
CA THR A 190 -20.40 -9.66 -3.78
C THR A 190 -20.81 -11.13 -3.69
N HIS A 191 -20.41 -12.01 -4.61
CA HIS A 191 -20.81 -13.42 -4.58
C HIS A 191 -20.05 -14.27 -3.54
N ARG A 192 -18.96 -13.76 -2.93
CA ARG A 192 -18.14 -14.49 -1.94
C ARG A 192 -18.91 -14.90 -0.68
N LEU A 193 -19.84 -14.06 -0.22
CA LEU A 193 -20.53 -14.26 1.07
C LEU A 193 -21.38 -15.53 1.09
N VAL A 194 -22.13 -15.79 0.02
CA VAL A 194 -23.06 -16.93 -0.06
C VAL A 194 -22.36 -18.29 0.06
N PRO A 195 -21.32 -18.63 -0.74
CA PRO A 195 -20.63 -19.91 -0.62
C PRO A 195 -19.91 -20.05 0.72
N HIS A 196 -19.39 -18.97 1.29
CA HIS A 196 -18.74 -19.06 2.59
C HIS A 196 -19.74 -19.34 3.71
N PHE A 197 -20.88 -18.62 3.77
CA PHE A 197 -21.94 -18.94 4.73
C PHE A 197 -22.50 -20.35 4.54
N ALA A 198 -22.69 -20.80 3.30
CA ALA A 198 -23.12 -22.17 3.01
C ALA A 198 -22.11 -23.20 3.56
N PHE A 199 -20.81 -22.96 3.40
CA PHE A 199 -19.76 -23.80 3.95
C PHE A 199 -19.79 -23.82 5.49
N GLN A 200 -19.92 -22.66 6.15
CA GLN A 200 -20.03 -22.61 7.62
C GLN A 200 -21.30 -23.29 8.14
N ILE A 201 -22.44 -23.14 7.45
CA ILE A 201 -23.70 -23.84 7.77
C ILE A 201 -23.50 -25.35 7.68
N LEU A 202 -22.82 -25.84 6.64
CA LEU A 202 -22.51 -27.27 6.50
C LEU A 202 -21.69 -27.80 7.69
N ILE A 203 -20.65 -27.09 8.12
CA ILE A 203 -19.84 -27.48 9.28
C ILE A 203 -20.67 -27.45 10.58
N ALA A 204 -21.55 -26.46 10.75
CA ALA A 204 -22.45 -26.38 11.90
C ALA A 204 -23.43 -27.59 11.92
N LEU A 205 -23.98 -27.97 10.76
CA LEU A 205 -24.85 -29.13 10.61
C LEU A 205 -24.13 -30.45 10.92
N ILE A 206 -22.84 -30.58 10.60
CA ILE A 206 -22.01 -31.75 10.96
C ILE A 206 -21.70 -31.75 12.48
N SER A 207 -21.49 -30.58 13.07
CA SER A 207 -21.16 -30.43 14.49
C SER A 207 -22.32 -30.84 15.41
N TRP A 208 -23.56 -30.57 14.99
CA TRP A 208 -24.76 -30.88 15.78
C TRP A 208 -24.92 -32.37 16.16
N PRO A 209 -24.88 -33.34 15.23
CA PRO A 209 -24.93 -34.76 15.58
C PRO A 209 -23.69 -35.23 16.36
N MET A 210 -22.51 -34.63 16.12
CA MET A 210 -21.32 -34.90 16.94
C MET A 210 -21.55 -34.48 18.41
N ALA A 211 -22.17 -33.33 18.64
CA ALA A 211 -22.50 -32.84 19.97
C ALA A 211 -23.55 -33.71 20.67
N ILE A 212 -24.58 -34.14 19.94
CA ILE A 212 -25.58 -35.09 20.45
C ILE A 212 -24.92 -36.41 20.83
N ASN A 213 -24.01 -36.93 20.00
CA ASN A 213 -23.29 -38.17 20.29
C ASN A 213 -22.33 -38.02 21.49
N TRP A 214 -21.63 -36.88 21.61
CA TRP A 214 -20.79 -36.53 22.76
C TRP A 214 -21.58 -36.57 24.07
N MET A 215 -22.83 -36.07 24.05
CA MET A 215 -23.75 -36.11 25.20
C MET A 215 -24.29 -37.51 25.49
N ARG A 216 -24.75 -38.24 24.46
CA ARG A 216 -25.46 -39.53 24.64
C ARG A 216 -24.56 -40.68 25.02
N LYS A 217 -23.41 -40.82 24.36
CA LYS A 217 -22.62 -42.07 24.45
C LYS A 217 -21.41 -41.96 25.37
N GLY A 218 -21.02 -40.75 25.79
CA GLY A 218 -19.74 -40.50 26.47
C GLY A 218 -18.50 -40.86 25.63
N THR A 219 -18.68 -41.54 24.50
CA THR A 219 -17.71 -41.86 23.47
C THR A 219 -17.87 -40.89 22.31
N VAL A 220 -17.01 -39.87 22.29
CA VAL A 220 -16.69 -39.18 21.04
C VAL A 220 -16.05 -40.20 20.12
N ILE A 221 -16.48 -40.21 18.86
CA ILE A 221 -15.89 -40.79 17.64
C ILE A 221 -14.77 -41.85 17.86
N PRO A 222 -14.84 -43.04 17.23
CA PRO A 222 -13.88 -44.15 17.41
C PRO A 222 -12.39 -43.79 17.15
N TRP A 223 -12.09 -42.67 16.51
CA TRP A 223 -10.74 -42.08 16.38
C TRP A 223 -10.14 -41.54 17.68
N ARG A 224 -10.82 -41.68 18.83
CA ARG A 224 -10.31 -41.31 20.16
C ARG A 224 -9.00 -42.05 20.48
N ILE A 225 -7.86 -41.37 20.30
CA ILE A 225 -6.57 -41.77 20.87
C ILE A 225 -6.61 -41.55 22.40
N SER A 226 -7.35 -42.39 23.12
CA SER A 226 -7.44 -42.30 24.59
C SER A 226 -6.38 -43.17 25.25
N TYR A 227 -5.55 -42.54 26.06
CA TYR A 227 -4.84 -43.13 27.19
C TYR A 227 -5.87 -43.19 28.32
N ARG A 228 -6.44 -44.37 28.63
CA ARG A 228 -7.30 -44.55 29.80
C ARG A 228 -6.37 -44.83 30.99
N PRO A 229 -6.41 -44.05 32.08
CA PRO A 229 -5.73 -44.41 33.31
C PRO A 229 -6.33 -45.73 33.80
N THR A 230 -5.48 -46.72 34.04
CA THR A 230 -5.83 -48.04 34.58
C THR A 230 -6.32 -47.89 36.02
N THR A 231 -7.60 -47.57 36.21
CA THR A 231 -8.29 -47.78 37.49
C THR A 231 -8.81 -49.22 37.51
N SER A 232 -8.04 -50.06 38.22
CA SER A 232 -8.19 -51.41 38.80
C SER A 232 -9.40 -52.35 38.58
N ALA A 233 -10.39 -52.09 37.72
CA ALA A 233 -11.51 -53.03 37.54
C ALA A 233 -12.08 -53.10 36.10
N ALA A 234 -11.25 -52.89 35.08
CA ALA A 234 -11.68 -53.12 33.70
C ALA A 234 -11.65 -54.63 33.38
N PRO A 235 -12.63 -55.16 32.62
CA PRO A 235 -12.68 -56.58 32.22
C PRO A 235 -11.38 -57.02 31.55
N GLN A 236 -10.92 -58.25 31.85
CA GLN A 236 -9.64 -58.80 31.36
C GLN A 236 -9.42 -58.72 29.84
N SER A 237 -10.49 -58.60 29.04
CA SER A 237 -10.40 -58.46 27.57
C SER A 237 -9.98 -57.06 27.09
N GLU A 238 -10.16 -56.00 27.89
CA GLU A 238 -9.66 -54.65 27.55
C GLU A 238 -8.22 -54.41 28.05
N ALA A 239 -7.74 -55.23 29.00
CA ALA A 239 -6.39 -55.14 29.51
C ALA A 239 -5.32 -55.51 28.45
N THR A 240 -5.66 -56.35 27.48
CA THR A 240 -4.76 -56.76 26.39
C THR A 240 -4.56 -55.65 25.35
N THR A 241 -5.60 -54.91 24.98
CA THR A 241 -5.51 -53.78 24.04
C THR A 241 -4.85 -52.55 24.67
N ALA A 242 -5.11 -52.27 25.95
CA ALA A 242 -4.39 -51.23 26.68
C ALA A 242 -2.88 -51.56 26.81
N LYS A 243 -2.53 -52.83 27.07
CA LYS A 243 -1.13 -53.30 27.06
C LYS A 243 -0.48 -53.18 25.68
N ALA A 244 -1.21 -53.48 24.59
CA ALA A 244 -0.67 -53.35 23.24
C ALA A 244 -0.36 -51.87 22.88
N LYS A 245 -1.25 -50.93 23.25
CA LYS A 245 -1.06 -49.50 22.97
C LYS A 245 0.01 -48.86 23.86
N ALA A 246 0.04 -49.22 25.14
CA ALA A 246 1.15 -48.87 26.03
C ALA A 246 2.48 -49.42 25.49
N GLY A 247 2.49 -50.66 25.01
CA GLY A 247 3.66 -51.27 24.39
C GLY A 247 4.10 -50.61 23.08
N TYR A 248 3.20 -50.00 22.30
CA TYR A 248 3.57 -49.25 21.09
C TYR A 248 4.20 -47.89 21.42
N ILE A 249 3.58 -47.11 22.32
CA ILE A 249 4.13 -45.83 22.77
C ILE A 249 5.45 -46.05 23.51
N GLN A 250 5.53 -47.11 24.33
CA GLN A 250 6.77 -47.51 24.99
C GLN A 250 7.82 -47.94 23.97
N ARG A 251 7.49 -48.70 22.92
CA ARG A 251 8.43 -49.03 21.84
C ARG A 251 8.93 -47.81 21.07
N ILE A 252 8.07 -46.83 20.78
CA ILE A 252 8.50 -45.56 20.15
C ILE A 252 9.41 -44.79 21.10
N SER A 253 9.03 -44.65 22.37
CA SER A 253 9.85 -44.04 23.41
C SER A 253 11.20 -44.73 23.54
N GLU A 254 11.25 -46.06 23.57
CA GLU A 254 12.49 -46.86 23.63
C GLU A 254 13.32 -46.72 22.36
N ARG A 255 12.70 -46.57 21.17
CA ARG A 255 13.43 -46.37 19.92
C ARG A 255 14.03 -44.96 19.87
N ILE A 256 13.28 -43.95 20.29
CA ILE A 256 13.77 -42.58 20.47
C ILE A 256 14.87 -42.54 21.54
N GLN A 257 14.70 -43.26 22.65
CA GLN A 257 15.71 -43.36 23.70
C GLN A 257 16.96 -44.11 23.24
N ARG A 258 16.85 -45.13 22.39
CA ARG A 258 18.02 -45.78 21.78
C ARG A 258 18.76 -44.84 20.84
N ILE A 259 18.02 -44.09 20.01
CA ILE A 259 18.61 -43.07 19.13
C ILE A 259 19.28 -41.97 19.96
N LEU A 260 18.60 -41.42 20.97
CA LEU A 260 19.16 -40.41 21.87
C LEU A 260 20.31 -40.96 22.74
N GLY A 261 20.24 -42.22 23.15
CA GLY A 261 21.28 -42.91 23.92
C GLY A 261 22.54 -43.17 23.09
N SER A 262 22.41 -43.29 21.76
CA SER A 262 23.56 -43.34 20.86
C SER A 262 24.32 -42.00 20.76
N ILE A 263 23.67 -40.89 21.16
CA ILE A 263 24.30 -39.58 21.20
C ILE A 263 25.21 -39.54 22.45
N LYS A 264 26.51 -39.32 22.24
CA LYS A 264 27.55 -39.21 23.30
C LYS A 264 27.19 -38.26 24.45
N LEU A 265 26.24 -37.35 24.23
CA LEU A 265 25.67 -36.44 25.22
C LEU A 265 24.93 -37.17 26.35
N ALA A 266 24.12 -38.19 26.04
CA ALA A 266 23.38 -38.95 27.05
C ALA A 266 24.34 -39.66 28.01
N ALA A 267 25.37 -40.33 27.48
CA ALA A 267 26.40 -40.99 28.27
C ALA A 267 27.29 -40.01 29.08
N ARG A 268 27.42 -38.75 28.63
CA ARG A 268 28.09 -37.68 29.40
C ARG A 268 27.22 -37.14 30.51
N LEU A 269 25.92 -36.96 30.27
CA LEU A 269 24.95 -36.51 31.28
C LEU A 269 24.71 -37.58 32.35
N GLU A 270 24.72 -38.85 31.98
CA GLU A 270 24.69 -39.98 32.91
C GLU A 270 25.95 -40.02 33.79
N ARG A 271 27.13 -39.81 33.20
CA ARG A 271 28.38 -39.64 33.96
C ARG A 271 28.36 -38.41 34.87
N ALA A 272 27.79 -37.30 34.42
CA ALA A 272 27.64 -36.08 35.22
C ALA A 272 26.64 -36.29 36.38
N ALA A 273 25.56 -37.05 36.15
CA ALA A 273 24.61 -37.44 37.19
C ALA A 273 25.23 -38.34 38.27
N ASN A 274 26.36 -38.99 37.99
CA ASN A 274 27.13 -39.79 38.94
C ASN A 274 28.20 -38.99 39.71
N GLN A 275 28.41 -37.69 39.44
CA GLN A 275 29.37 -36.85 40.18
C GLN A 275 28.95 -36.61 41.64
N ASP A 276 29.90 -36.40 42.55
CA ASP A 276 29.67 -36.48 44.01
C ASP A 276 28.81 -35.37 44.64
N SER A 277 28.64 -34.21 43.99
CA SER A 277 27.87 -33.12 44.60
C SER A 277 26.37 -33.21 44.29
N VAL A 278 25.54 -33.18 45.34
CA VAL A 278 24.06 -33.21 45.24
C VAL A 278 23.53 -32.10 44.32
N ALA A 279 24.18 -30.93 44.32
CA ALA A 279 23.83 -29.80 43.44
C ALA A 279 24.07 -30.12 41.95
N SER A 280 25.21 -30.72 41.59
CA SER A 280 25.52 -31.11 40.21
C SER A 280 24.57 -32.22 39.71
N ARG A 281 24.27 -33.20 40.57
CA ARG A 281 23.28 -34.26 40.25
C ARG A 281 21.90 -33.66 39.99
N THR A 282 21.44 -32.79 40.87
CA THR A 282 20.14 -32.12 40.76
C THR A 282 20.05 -31.29 39.48
N TRP A 283 21.08 -30.48 39.20
CA TRP A 283 21.18 -29.69 37.98
C TRP A 283 21.11 -30.56 36.72
N SER A 284 21.93 -31.61 36.67
CA SER A 284 21.99 -32.54 35.52
C SER A 284 20.66 -33.26 35.31
N MET A 285 19.98 -33.68 36.38
CA MET A 285 18.65 -34.28 36.30
C MET A 285 17.59 -33.32 35.78
N LEU A 286 17.61 -32.05 36.23
CA LEU A 286 16.70 -31.02 35.73
C LEU A 286 16.92 -30.77 34.24
N VAL A 287 18.17 -30.51 33.82
CA VAL A 287 18.50 -30.30 32.40
C VAL A 287 18.09 -31.50 31.55
N TRP A 288 18.39 -32.73 32.00
CA TRP A 288 18.01 -33.95 31.28
C TRP A 288 16.50 -34.13 31.16
N ARG A 289 15.74 -33.81 32.22
CA ARG A 289 14.28 -33.84 32.19
C ARG A 289 13.73 -32.87 31.16
N GLU A 290 14.22 -31.63 31.15
CA GLU A 290 13.78 -30.61 30.21
C GLU A 290 14.19 -30.95 28.78
N MET A 291 15.40 -31.47 28.55
CA MET A 291 15.83 -31.91 27.22
C MET A 291 14.91 -33.01 26.64
N ARG A 292 14.49 -33.97 27.46
CA ARG A 292 13.56 -35.02 27.01
C ARG A 292 12.18 -34.46 26.67
N ALA A 293 11.71 -33.46 27.41
CA ALA A 293 10.44 -32.79 27.11
C ALA A 293 10.54 -31.92 25.84
N LEU A 294 11.70 -31.31 25.61
CA LEU A 294 11.98 -30.42 24.49
C LEU A 294 12.00 -31.13 23.12
N VAL A 295 12.66 -32.29 23.02
CA VAL A 295 12.85 -33.01 21.73
C VAL A 295 11.57 -33.16 20.89
N PRO A 296 10.46 -33.70 21.40
CA PRO A 296 9.25 -33.85 20.60
C PRO A 296 8.66 -32.51 20.13
N HIS A 297 8.85 -31.44 20.90
CA HIS A 297 8.38 -30.10 20.53
C HIS A 297 9.24 -29.49 19.42
N VAL A 298 10.57 -29.68 19.47
CA VAL A 298 11.49 -29.28 18.40
C VAL A 298 11.12 -29.96 17.08
N TRP A 299 10.85 -31.26 17.09
CA TRP A 299 10.44 -31.99 15.89
C TRP A 299 9.07 -31.54 15.38
N LEU A 300 8.09 -31.39 16.27
CA LEU A 300 6.75 -30.95 15.89
C LEU A 300 6.79 -29.56 15.24
N TRP A 301 7.38 -28.58 15.92
CA TRP A 301 7.41 -27.20 15.43
C TRP A 301 8.37 -26.98 14.28
N GLY A 302 9.49 -27.70 14.22
CA GLY A 302 10.34 -27.73 13.04
C GLY A 302 9.60 -28.26 11.81
N GLY A 303 8.83 -29.34 11.97
CA GLY A 303 8.00 -29.90 10.89
C GLY A 303 6.85 -28.99 10.48
N VAL A 304 6.11 -28.41 11.44
CA VAL A 304 5.03 -27.45 11.15
C VAL A 304 5.57 -26.18 10.51
N GLY A 305 6.72 -25.67 10.96
CA GLY A 305 7.40 -24.52 10.34
C GLY A 305 7.83 -24.79 8.91
N ALA A 306 8.46 -25.95 8.65
CA ALA A 306 8.83 -26.35 7.29
C ALA A 306 7.59 -26.50 6.38
N ALA A 307 6.51 -27.10 6.89
CA ALA A 307 5.25 -27.20 6.14
C ALA A 307 4.63 -25.83 5.87
N ALA A 308 4.71 -24.89 6.81
CA ALA A 308 4.22 -23.52 6.62
C ALA A 308 5.03 -22.74 5.57
N ILE A 309 6.35 -22.96 5.49
CA ILE A 309 7.21 -22.40 4.43
C ILE A 309 6.85 -23.02 3.08
N CYS A 310 6.60 -24.33 3.02
CA CYS A 310 6.11 -24.95 1.79
C CYS A 310 4.74 -24.39 1.38
N LEU A 311 3.82 -24.20 2.33
CA LEU A 311 2.49 -23.62 2.08
C LEU A 311 2.55 -22.15 1.63
N SER A 312 3.48 -21.35 2.17
CA SER A 312 3.68 -19.97 1.72
C SER A 312 4.21 -19.88 0.28
N CYS A 313 4.80 -20.96 -0.26
CA CYS A 313 5.11 -21.05 -1.68
C CYS A 313 3.85 -21.19 -2.56
N PHE A 314 2.73 -21.70 -2.02
CA PHE A 314 1.48 -21.91 -2.76
C PHE A 314 0.51 -20.73 -2.63
N SER A 315 0.51 -20.02 -1.49
CA SER A 315 -0.36 -18.87 -1.26
C SER A 315 0.47 -17.70 -0.71
N PRO A 316 0.82 -16.71 -1.55
CA PRO A 316 1.65 -15.58 -1.14
C PRO A 316 0.92 -14.63 -0.17
N TYR A 317 -0.42 -14.64 -0.20
CA TYR A 317 -1.27 -13.69 0.54
C TYR A 317 -1.31 -13.92 2.04
N ILE A 318 -1.09 -15.17 2.49
CA ILE A 318 -1.12 -15.49 3.91
C ILE A 318 0.32 -15.72 4.38
N PRO A 319 0.81 -14.93 5.36
CA PRO A 319 2.13 -15.09 5.93
C PRO A 319 2.17 -16.30 6.89
N TRP A 320 1.86 -17.50 6.37
CA TRP A 320 1.76 -18.75 7.14
C TRP A 320 3.01 -19.01 7.97
N PHE A 321 4.18 -18.77 7.36
CA PHE A 321 5.46 -18.90 8.03
C PHE A 321 5.53 -18.00 9.26
N TRP A 322 5.17 -16.72 9.14
CA TRP A 322 5.22 -15.76 10.23
C TRP A 322 4.31 -16.14 11.40
N LEU A 323 3.09 -16.57 11.09
CA LEU A 323 2.14 -16.97 12.11
C LEU A 323 2.67 -18.19 12.88
N VAL A 324 3.17 -19.20 12.17
CA VAL A 324 3.73 -20.40 12.79
C VAL A 324 5.00 -20.08 13.56
N PHE A 325 5.88 -19.24 13.02
CA PHE A 325 7.13 -18.82 13.65
C PHE A 325 6.86 -18.07 14.95
N PHE A 326 5.93 -17.12 14.95
CA PHE A 326 5.54 -16.36 16.12
C PHE A 326 4.91 -17.24 17.21
N VAL A 327 3.94 -18.08 16.82
CA VAL A 327 3.28 -19.02 17.74
C VAL A 327 4.28 -20.01 18.31
N MET A 328 5.21 -20.51 17.50
CA MET A 328 6.28 -21.39 17.95
C MET A 328 7.12 -20.73 19.06
N LEU A 329 7.66 -19.54 18.83
CA LEU A 329 8.52 -18.87 19.81
C LEU A 329 7.81 -18.66 21.15
N LEU A 330 6.52 -18.29 21.09
CA LEU A 330 5.67 -18.16 22.26
C LEU A 330 5.41 -19.51 22.95
N GLU A 331 5.09 -20.57 22.21
CA GLU A 331 4.90 -21.93 22.78
C GLU A 331 6.15 -22.38 23.53
N PHE A 332 7.34 -22.21 22.95
CA PHE A 332 8.59 -22.63 23.61
C PHE A 332 8.80 -21.87 24.93
N GLY A 333 8.58 -20.56 24.93
CA GLY A 333 8.57 -19.77 26.16
C GLY A 333 7.54 -20.30 27.15
N LEU A 334 6.30 -20.53 26.69
CA LEU A 334 5.18 -20.96 27.53
C LEU A 334 5.41 -22.33 28.16
N LYS A 335 6.01 -23.27 27.43
CA LYS A 335 6.31 -24.62 27.90
C LYS A 335 7.36 -24.67 28.99
N THR A 336 8.18 -23.62 29.10
CA THR A 336 9.31 -23.57 30.03
C THR A 336 8.90 -23.86 31.48
N PHE A 337 7.80 -23.29 31.98
CA PHE A 337 7.31 -23.55 33.36
C PHE A 337 5.93 -24.19 33.45
N ARG A 338 5.21 -24.32 32.33
CA ARG A 338 3.82 -24.82 32.30
C ARG A 338 3.62 -26.12 33.06
N ASP A 339 4.46 -27.11 32.77
CA ASP A 339 4.29 -28.44 33.35
C ASP A 339 4.59 -28.48 34.86
N ASP A 340 5.33 -27.49 35.37
CA ASP A 340 5.56 -27.33 36.80
C ASP A 340 4.40 -26.64 37.51
N HIS A 341 3.35 -26.16 36.82
CA HIS A 341 2.16 -25.66 37.49
C HIS A 341 1.32 -26.75 38.16
N ARG A 342 1.64 -28.02 37.92
CA ARG A 342 1.03 -29.16 38.61
C ARG A 342 1.54 -29.22 40.05
N ASP A 343 0.60 -29.29 41.00
CA ASP A 343 0.90 -29.15 42.43
C ASP A 343 1.94 -30.18 42.90
N ASP A 344 1.92 -31.40 42.34
CA ASP A 344 2.88 -32.47 42.65
C ASP A 344 4.34 -32.11 42.34
N VAL A 345 4.58 -31.45 41.20
CA VAL A 345 5.94 -31.12 40.75
C VAL A 345 6.50 -29.98 41.60
N LYS A 346 5.67 -28.98 41.93
CA LYS A 346 6.08 -27.88 42.81
C LYS A 346 6.43 -28.38 44.20
N GLN A 347 5.56 -29.20 44.79
CA GLN A 347 5.79 -29.78 46.10
C GLN A 347 7.04 -30.64 46.11
N PHE A 348 7.31 -31.40 45.05
CA PHE A 348 8.54 -32.17 44.91
C PHE A 348 9.79 -31.28 44.92
N LEU A 349 9.81 -30.21 44.11
CA LEU A 349 10.94 -29.27 44.06
C LEU A 349 11.14 -28.55 45.41
N ALA A 350 10.03 -28.16 46.06
CA ALA A 350 9.96 -27.61 47.41
C ALA A 350 10.56 -28.52 48.47
N GLN A 351 10.11 -29.77 48.53
CA GLN A 351 10.58 -30.77 49.49
C GLN A 351 12.05 -31.13 49.31
N ARG A 352 12.57 -31.02 48.09
CA ARG A 352 13.98 -31.27 47.78
C ARG A 352 14.89 -30.06 48.04
N GLY A 353 14.33 -28.92 48.48
CA GLY A 353 15.10 -27.72 48.79
C GLY A 353 15.83 -27.12 47.57
N ILE A 354 15.32 -27.37 46.36
CA ILE A 354 15.98 -26.91 45.13
C ILE A 354 15.69 -25.41 44.98
N PRO A 355 16.72 -24.54 44.92
CA PRO A 355 16.49 -23.11 44.77
C PRO A 355 15.75 -22.80 43.46
N VAL A 356 14.75 -21.90 43.51
CA VAL A 356 13.98 -21.48 42.33
C VAL A 356 14.88 -20.94 41.22
N ARG A 357 15.97 -20.25 41.58
CA ARG A 357 16.97 -19.73 40.64
C ARG A 357 17.62 -20.85 39.83
N THR A 358 17.89 -21.99 40.46
CA THR A 358 18.48 -23.17 39.82
C THR A 358 17.49 -23.80 38.84
N VAL A 359 16.22 -23.93 39.24
CA VAL A 359 15.15 -24.43 38.35
C VAL A 359 14.96 -23.50 37.14
N TRP A 360 14.92 -22.19 37.37
CA TRP A 360 14.78 -21.20 36.31
C TRP A 360 15.94 -21.20 35.32
N LEU A 361 17.17 -21.26 35.84
CA LEU A 361 18.37 -21.26 35.00
C LEU A 361 18.44 -22.55 34.17
N ALA A 362 18.18 -23.72 34.77
CA ALA A 362 18.21 -25.00 34.07
C ALA A 362 17.22 -25.03 32.89
N LYS A 363 16.02 -24.51 33.12
CA LYS A 363 14.96 -24.43 32.11
C LYS A 363 15.29 -23.43 31.01
N THR A 364 15.70 -22.22 31.37
CA THR A 364 16.06 -21.19 30.39
C THR A 364 17.23 -21.65 29.52
N LEU A 365 18.27 -22.25 30.12
CA LEU A 365 19.44 -22.77 29.38
C LEU A 365 19.12 -23.98 28.50
N THR A 366 17.98 -24.66 28.72
CA THR A 366 17.57 -25.79 27.88
C THR A 366 16.65 -25.32 26.75
N TRP A 367 15.62 -24.54 27.08
CA TRP A 367 14.58 -24.15 26.13
C TRP A 367 15.01 -22.99 25.22
N LEU A 368 15.75 -21.99 25.72
CA LEU A 368 16.14 -20.83 24.90
C LEU A 368 17.07 -21.22 23.74
N PRO A 369 18.19 -21.96 23.95
CA PRO A 369 19.07 -22.34 22.84
C PRO A 369 18.38 -23.21 21.80
N ALA A 370 17.48 -24.09 22.23
CA ALA A 370 16.70 -24.92 21.33
C ALA A 370 15.71 -24.10 20.49
N THR A 371 15.07 -23.11 21.11
CA THR A 371 14.21 -22.14 20.41
C THR A 371 15.01 -21.38 19.36
N MET A 372 16.19 -20.87 19.71
CA MET A 372 17.09 -20.18 18.78
C MET A 372 17.53 -21.10 17.63
N ALA A 373 17.88 -22.36 17.93
CA ALA A 373 18.30 -23.32 16.90
C ALA A 373 17.17 -23.63 15.90
N VAL A 374 15.94 -23.84 16.37
CA VAL A 374 14.78 -24.07 15.49
C VAL A 374 14.46 -22.80 14.69
N ALA A 375 14.47 -21.64 15.34
CA ALA A 375 14.20 -20.36 14.68
C ALA A 375 15.22 -20.10 13.56
N ILE A 376 16.52 -20.18 13.86
CA ILE A 376 17.60 -20.02 12.87
C ILE A 376 17.46 -21.06 11.75
N GLY A 377 17.18 -22.33 12.08
CA GLY A 377 16.96 -23.37 11.07
C GLY A 377 15.81 -23.07 10.12
N LEU A 378 14.68 -22.57 10.64
CA LEU A 378 13.53 -22.17 9.84
C LEU A 378 13.81 -20.92 8.99
N LEU A 379 14.54 -19.95 9.52
CA LEU A 379 14.94 -18.76 8.77
C LEU A 379 15.90 -19.08 7.62
N LEU A 380 16.84 -20.01 7.86
CA LEU A 380 17.71 -20.52 6.80
C LEU A 380 16.93 -21.30 5.75
N PHE A 381 15.90 -22.04 6.16
CA PHE A 381 15.02 -22.76 5.24
C PHE A 381 14.15 -21.81 4.40
N ASP A 382 13.57 -20.78 5.03
CA ASP A 382 12.84 -19.71 4.34
C ASP A 382 13.74 -18.96 3.35
N TRP A 383 14.95 -18.61 3.78
CA TRP A 383 15.96 -18.00 2.89
C TRP A 383 16.32 -18.88 1.71
N ALA A 384 16.54 -20.18 1.92
CA ALA A 384 16.84 -21.13 0.85
C ALA A 384 15.65 -21.30 -0.12
N ALA A 385 14.41 -21.34 0.41
CA ALA A 385 13.19 -21.35 -0.39
C ALA A 385 13.04 -20.07 -1.21
N ASP A 386 13.33 -18.90 -0.63
CA ASP A 386 13.31 -17.62 -1.32
C ASP A 386 14.32 -17.55 -2.45
N VAL A 387 15.58 -17.97 -2.21
CA VAL A 387 16.63 -18.04 -3.25
C VAL A 387 16.18 -18.92 -4.43
N SER A 388 15.45 -20.02 -4.17
CA SER A 388 14.89 -20.85 -5.25
C SER A 388 13.74 -20.20 -6.02
N ARG A 389 12.99 -19.26 -5.41
CA ARG A 389 11.94 -18.48 -6.09
C ARG A 389 12.53 -17.47 -7.08
N PHE A 390 13.75 -16.99 -6.84
CA PHE A 390 14.46 -16.09 -7.75
C PHE A 390 14.98 -16.76 -9.03
N HIS A 391 14.69 -18.04 -9.27
CA HIS A 391 15.04 -18.70 -10.52
C HIS A 391 14.33 -18.02 -11.72
N PRO A 392 15.05 -17.70 -12.82
CA PRO A 392 14.55 -16.85 -13.91
C PRO A 392 13.25 -17.31 -14.59
N VAL A 393 12.91 -18.60 -14.47
CA VAL A 393 11.65 -19.17 -14.97
C VAL A 393 10.42 -18.58 -14.27
N PHE A 394 10.52 -18.23 -12.98
CA PHE A 394 9.41 -17.63 -12.22
C PHE A 394 9.31 -16.10 -12.36
N ARG A 395 10.35 -15.43 -12.89
CA ARG A 395 10.33 -13.97 -13.16
C ARG A 395 9.38 -13.57 -14.28
N GLN A 396 9.11 -14.47 -15.23
CA GLN A 396 8.20 -14.17 -16.34
C GLN A 396 6.72 -14.15 -15.92
N THR A 397 6.35 -14.91 -14.89
CA THR A 397 4.98 -14.90 -14.37
C THR A 397 4.73 -13.75 -13.39
N SER A 398 5.76 -13.25 -12.69
CA SER A 398 5.62 -12.10 -11.76
C SER A 398 5.46 -10.74 -12.45
N GLN A 399 5.61 -10.66 -13.78
CA GLN A 399 5.31 -9.43 -14.53
C GLN A 399 3.82 -9.03 -14.49
N TYR A 400 2.93 -9.92 -14.03
CA TYR A 400 1.49 -9.66 -13.90
C TYR A 400 1.06 -9.08 -12.54
N GLY A 401 1.97 -8.44 -11.78
CA GLY A 401 1.59 -7.62 -10.63
C GLY A 401 1.23 -8.36 -9.35
N HIS A 402 1.48 -9.67 -9.26
CA HIS A 402 1.38 -10.37 -7.98
C HIS A 402 2.63 -10.07 -7.14
N GLU A 403 2.44 -9.24 -6.12
CA GLU A 403 3.42 -8.95 -5.07
C GLU A 403 4.05 -10.25 -4.57
N ILE A 404 5.38 -10.32 -4.63
CA ILE A 404 6.15 -11.49 -4.18
C ILE A 404 5.84 -11.69 -2.70
N ALA A 405 5.48 -12.92 -2.32
CA ALA A 405 5.24 -13.27 -0.92
C ALA A 405 6.39 -12.73 -0.04
N PRO A 406 6.12 -11.84 0.93
CA PRO A 406 7.19 -11.15 1.64
C PRO A 406 7.98 -12.14 2.50
N SER A 407 9.21 -12.43 2.09
CA SER A 407 10.16 -13.21 2.89
C SER A 407 10.54 -12.44 4.16
N ILE A 408 11.11 -13.12 5.16
CA ILE A 408 11.49 -12.43 6.41
C ILE A 408 12.46 -11.28 6.18
N PHE A 409 13.35 -11.43 5.20
CA PHE A 409 14.30 -10.40 4.84
C PHE A 409 13.64 -9.23 4.10
N HIS A 410 12.51 -9.48 3.42
CA HIS A 410 11.69 -8.45 2.80
C HIS A 410 11.03 -7.58 3.86
N VAL A 411 10.28 -8.17 4.80
CA VAL A 411 9.60 -7.40 5.88
C VAL A 411 10.61 -6.68 6.76
N LEU A 412 11.72 -7.31 7.14
CA LEU A 412 12.79 -6.64 7.89
C LEU A 412 13.49 -5.55 7.04
N GLY A 413 13.49 -5.71 5.72
CA GLY A 413 13.92 -4.70 4.76
C GLY A 413 12.98 -3.50 4.74
N GLU A 414 11.67 -3.74 4.62
CA GLU A 414 10.62 -2.72 4.63
C GLU A 414 10.55 -1.96 5.96
N VAL A 415 10.65 -2.65 7.09
CA VAL A 415 10.64 -2.03 8.43
C VAL A 415 11.85 -1.13 8.64
N HIS A 416 12.98 -1.40 7.98
CA HIS A 416 14.16 -0.54 8.01
C HIS A 416 14.19 0.51 6.89
N ALA A 417 13.48 0.28 5.79
CA ALA A 417 13.38 1.19 4.67
C ALA A 417 12.05 1.97 4.54
N PRO A 418 11.23 2.22 5.59
CA PRO A 418 9.87 2.75 5.41
C PRO A 418 9.86 4.21 4.94
N HIS A 419 11.03 4.84 4.79
CA HIS A 419 11.19 6.18 4.23
C HIS A 419 12.03 6.24 2.95
N ARG A 420 12.46 5.11 2.40
CA ARG A 420 12.84 5.05 0.97
C ARG A 420 11.55 4.74 0.21
N GLY A 421 10.73 5.78 0.03
CA GLY A 421 9.40 5.67 -0.54
C GLY A 421 9.37 4.76 -1.76
N ASP A 422 8.34 3.91 -1.83
CA ASP A 422 8.00 3.10 -3.00
C ASP A 422 8.09 3.95 -4.25
N VAL A 423 9.21 3.81 -4.95
CA VAL A 423 9.40 4.35 -6.29
C VAL A 423 8.60 3.42 -7.18
N ASN A 424 7.36 3.82 -7.45
CA ASN A 424 6.41 3.26 -8.41
C ASN A 424 7.09 2.31 -9.43
N GLY A 425 7.07 1.01 -9.15
CA GLY A 425 7.39 -0.05 -10.11
C GLY A 425 8.85 -0.21 -10.55
N LEU A 426 9.84 0.44 -9.93
CA LEU A 426 11.25 0.25 -10.31
C LEU A 426 11.97 -0.72 -9.36
N ASN A 427 12.55 -1.76 -9.98
CA ASN A 427 13.28 -2.87 -9.36
C ASN A 427 13.98 -2.51 -8.04
N PRO A 428 13.67 -3.19 -6.91
CA PRO A 428 14.33 -2.98 -5.60
C PRO A 428 15.82 -3.38 -5.56
N HIS A 429 16.47 -3.55 -6.71
CA HIS A 429 17.84 -4.05 -6.85
C HIS A 429 18.87 -2.99 -7.26
N VAL A 430 18.51 -1.70 -7.37
CA VAL A 430 19.53 -0.64 -7.47
C VAL A 430 20.17 -0.45 -6.08
N PHE A 431 21.11 -1.35 -5.79
CA PHE A 431 21.97 -1.32 -4.60
C PHE A 431 22.68 0.03 -4.54
N TYR A 432 22.34 0.86 -3.56
CA TYR A 432 23.11 2.06 -3.23
C TYR A 432 24.48 1.64 -2.67
N PRO A 433 25.61 1.91 -3.35
CA PRO A 433 26.93 1.37 -2.99
C PRO A 433 27.60 2.10 -1.81
N GLY A 434 26.85 2.76 -0.92
CA GLY A 434 27.41 3.67 0.10
C GLY A 434 27.11 3.33 1.56
N ILE A 435 26.11 2.49 1.84
CA ILE A 435 25.90 1.95 3.19
C ILE A 435 26.53 0.56 3.17
N SER A 436 27.47 0.31 4.08
CA SER A 436 28.16 -0.98 4.11
C SER A 436 27.12 -2.08 4.36
N LEU A 437 27.05 -3.07 3.46
CA LEU A 437 26.16 -4.24 3.58
C LEU A 437 26.21 -4.86 4.99
N SER A 438 27.35 -4.73 5.67
CA SER A 438 27.57 -5.15 7.05
C SER A 438 26.73 -4.42 8.11
N GLU A 439 26.50 -3.11 7.98
CA GLU A 439 25.75 -2.33 8.98
C GLU A 439 24.25 -2.69 8.93
N ASP A 440 23.67 -2.77 7.73
CA ASP A 440 22.28 -3.18 7.53
C ASP A 440 22.03 -4.60 8.04
N ILE A 441 22.95 -5.54 7.77
CA ILE A 441 22.85 -6.92 8.25
C ILE A 441 22.90 -6.95 9.79
N ALA A 442 23.79 -6.17 10.41
CA ALA A 442 23.91 -6.14 11.87
C ALA A 442 22.64 -5.59 12.54
N ILE A 443 22.03 -4.54 11.97
CA ILE A 443 20.78 -3.96 12.46
C ILE A 443 19.63 -4.96 12.33
N ARG A 444 19.46 -5.57 11.13
CA ARG A 444 18.42 -6.58 10.90
C ARG A 444 18.59 -7.81 11.80
N ALA A 445 19.81 -8.27 11.99
CA ALA A 445 20.11 -9.38 12.90
C ALA A 445 19.81 -9.01 14.35
N SER A 446 20.12 -7.79 14.78
CA SER A 446 19.80 -7.29 16.12
C SER A 446 18.30 -7.18 16.37
N LEU A 447 17.54 -6.66 15.39
CA LEU A 447 16.08 -6.57 15.41
C LEU A 447 15.45 -7.96 15.52
N LEU A 448 15.87 -8.88 14.64
CA LEU A 448 15.41 -10.25 14.65
C LEU A 448 15.74 -10.94 15.98
N PHE A 449 16.97 -10.84 16.46
CA PHE A 449 17.38 -11.46 17.73
C PHE A 449 16.62 -10.89 18.92
N SER A 450 16.40 -9.58 18.94
CA SER A 450 15.59 -8.89 19.97
C SER A 450 14.16 -9.41 19.95
N PHE A 451 13.54 -9.52 18.77
CA PHE A 451 12.20 -10.04 18.62
C PHE A 451 12.09 -11.51 19.06
N LEU A 452 13.02 -12.36 18.62
CA LEU A 452 13.12 -13.77 19.02
C LEU A 452 13.20 -13.94 20.54
N LEU A 453 14.12 -13.22 21.16
CA LEU A 453 14.36 -13.29 22.60
C LEU A 453 13.19 -12.70 23.39
N GLY A 454 12.56 -11.64 22.87
CA GLY A 454 11.41 -10.99 23.46
C GLY A 454 10.17 -11.90 23.49
N LEU A 455 9.84 -12.55 22.37
CA LEU A 455 8.73 -13.49 22.29
C LEU A 455 8.92 -14.69 23.22
N PHE A 456 10.12 -15.26 23.26
CA PHE A 456 10.44 -16.33 24.19
C PHE A 456 10.28 -15.86 25.65
N GLY A 457 10.84 -14.68 25.99
CA GLY A 457 10.76 -14.10 27.32
C GLY A 457 9.31 -13.83 27.76
N ILE A 458 8.48 -13.30 26.86
CA ILE A 458 7.04 -13.05 27.09
C ILE A 458 6.31 -14.37 27.32
N GLY A 459 6.56 -15.39 26.51
CA GLY A 459 5.99 -16.73 26.71
C GLY A 459 6.40 -17.32 28.06
N GLN A 460 7.69 -17.21 28.41
CA GLN A 460 8.22 -17.67 29.69
C GLN A 460 7.53 -16.96 30.87
N LEU A 461 7.45 -15.64 30.84
CA LEU A 461 6.79 -14.83 31.87
C LEU A 461 5.32 -15.20 32.02
N SER A 462 4.62 -15.34 30.89
CA SER A 462 3.20 -15.65 30.87
C SER A 462 2.91 -17.05 31.43
N SER A 463 3.77 -18.03 31.13
CA SER A 463 3.66 -19.35 31.76
C SER A 463 3.81 -19.30 33.27
N TYR A 464 4.61 -18.35 33.76
CA TYR A 464 4.91 -18.19 35.17
C TYR A 464 3.75 -17.55 35.94
N TRP A 465 3.18 -16.49 35.37
CA TRP A 465 2.15 -15.67 36.03
C TRP A 465 0.76 -16.29 35.95
N PHE A 466 0.45 -17.00 34.86
CA PHE A 466 -0.88 -17.53 34.63
C PHE A 466 -0.91 -19.04 34.82
N ARG A 467 -1.66 -19.49 35.84
CA ARG A 467 -1.93 -20.92 36.05
C ARG A 467 -2.80 -21.51 34.93
N SER A 468 -3.74 -20.72 34.42
CA SER A 468 -4.61 -21.17 33.32
C SER A 468 -3.84 -21.18 32.02
N SER A 469 -3.95 -22.32 31.35
CA SER A 469 -3.37 -22.58 30.05
C SER A 469 -3.72 -21.53 29.00
N LEU A 470 -4.99 -21.12 28.98
CA LEU A 470 -5.56 -20.19 28.02
C LEU A 470 -5.15 -18.75 28.32
N LEU A 471 -5.18 -18.37 29.60
CA LEU A 471 -4.79 -17.01 30.02
C LEU A 471 -3.30 -16.75 29.78
N ALA A 472 -2.45 -17.75 30.01
CA ALA A 472 -1.03 -17.64 29.69
C ALA A 472 -0.82 -17.38 28.19
N TRP A 473 -1.57 -18.09 27.35
CA TRP A 473 -1.51 -17.91 25.90
C TRP A 473 -2.03 -16.56 25.44
N GLY A 474 -3.21 -16.16 25.92
CA GLY A 474 -3.81 -14.86 25.58
C GLY A 474 -2.94 -13.69 26.06
N GLY A 475 -2.43 -13.76 27.29
CA GLY A 475 -1.51 -12.76 27.83
C GLY A 475 -0.21 -12.67 27.04
N ALA A 476 0.37 -13.82 26.67
CA ALA A 476 1.56 -13.86 25.83
C ALA A 476 1.30 -13.27 24.44
N ALA A 477 0.19 -13.62 23.79
CA ALA A 477 -0.15 -13.10 22.47
C ALA A 477 -0.34 -11.58 22.47
N ILE A 478 -1.06 -11.02 23.45
CA ILE A 478 -1.26 -9.57 23.58
C ILE A 478 0.08 -8.86 23.82
N ALA A 479 0.88 -9.35 24.77
CA ALA A 479 2.19 -8.76 25.07
C ALA A 479 3.15 -8.82 23.88
N SER A 480 3.09 -9.90 23.09
CA SER A 480 3.90 -10.05 21.88
C SER A 480 3.46 -9.12 20.74
N TRP A 481 2.17 -8.84 20.62
CA TRP A 481 1.67 -7.79 19.72
C TRP A 481 2.15 -6.40 20.15
N ILE A 482 2.13 -6.10 21.45
CA ILE A 482 2.68 -4.85 21.98
C ILE A 482 4.19 -4.76 21.67
N LEU A 483 4.95 -5.84 21.89
CA LEU A 483 6.37 -5.91 21.52
C LEU A 483 6.56 -5.68 20.02
N TYR A 484 5.77 -6.31 19.15
CA TYR A 484 5.85 -6.12 17.70
C TYR A 484 5.61 -4.66 17.32
N ILE A 485 4.53 -4.04 17.80
CA ILE A 485 4.24 -2.63 17.56
C ILE A 485 5.42 -1.77 18.01
N LEU A 486 5.94 -1.99 19.23
CA LEU A 486 7.08 -1.23 19.76
C LEU A 486 8.37 -1.43 18.95
N VAL A 487 8.61 -2.62 18.40
CA VAL A 487 9.74 -2.88 17.48
C VAL A 487 9.58 -2.06 16.21
N VAL A 488 8.38 -2.05 15.62
CA VAL A 488 8.07 -1.22 14.46
C VAL A 488 8.23 0.26 14.78
N VAL A 489 7.76 0.73 15.95
CA VAL A 489 7.94 2.12 16.41
C VAL A 489 9.42 2.47 16.52
N VAL A 490 10.22 1.63 17.17
CA VAL A 490 11.66 1.88 17.35
C VAL A 490 12.36 1.97 16.00
N ALA A 491 12.00 1.09 15.06
CA ALA A 491 12.56 1.09 13.72
C ALA A 491 12.12 2.35 12.93
N MET A 492 10.85 2.72 12.99
CA MET A 492 10.32 3.92 12.32
C MET A 492 10.90 5.23 12.86
N LEU A 493 11.19 5.28 14.16
CA LEU A 493 11.79 6.46 14.81
C LEU A 493 13.33 6.48 14.73
N ASP A 494 13.94 5.50 14.04
CA ASP A 494 15.39 5.29 13.94
C ASP A 494 16.10 5.38 15.31
N LEU A 495 15.45 4.83 16.35
CA LEU A 495 16.01 4.87 17.69
C LEU A 495 17.11 3.80 17.82
N PRO A 496 18.18 4.04 18.61
CA PRO A 496 19.24 3.06 18.79
C PRO A 496 18.68 1.76 19.39
N HIS A 497 18.56 0.72 18.54
CA HIS A 497 17.92 -0.56 18.87
C HIS A 497 18.42 -1.17 20.18
N PHE A 498 19.73 -1.07 20.43
CA PHE A 498 20.35 -1.61 21.65
C PHE A 498 19.92 -0.85 22.92
N ALA A 499 19.71 0.45 22.83
CA ALA A 499 19.29 1.26 23.97
C ALA A 499 17.79 1.16 24.26
N THR A 500 16.97 0.90 23.23
CA THR A 500 15.50 0.91 23.34
C THR A 500 14.87 -0.48 23.44
N LEU A 501 15.25 -1.42 22.56
CA LEU A 501 14.61 -2.75 22.50
C LEU A 501 15.14 -3.73 23.53
N TRP A 502 16.45 -3.74 23.76
CA TRP A 502 17.05 -4.73 24.67
C TRP A 502 16.51 -4.63 26.11
N PRO A 503 16.31 -3.44 26.71
CA PRO A 503 15.66 -3.35 28.01
C PRO A 503 14.27 -4.00 28.03
N LEU A 504 13.49 -3.81 26.96
CA LEU A 504 12.15 -4.36 26.86
C LEU A 504 12.16 -5.88 26.65
N VAL A 505 13.12 -6.39 25.89
CA VAL A 505 13.31 -7.82 25.65
C VAL A 505 13.85 -8.55 26.89
N LEU A 506 14.70 -7.91 27.68
CA LEU A 506 15.27 -8.49 28.90
C LEU A 506 14.32 -8.38 30.11
N ALA A 507 13.40 -7.40 30.11
CA ALA A 507 12.45 -7.20 31.20
C ALA A 507 11.62 -8.46 31.56
N PRO A 508 11.06 -9.23 30.60
CA PRO A 508 10.37 -10.49 30.91
C PRO A 508 11.24 -11.53 31.65
N PHE A 509 12.53 -11.62 31.33
CA PHE A 509 13.44 -12.55 32.00
C PHE A 509 13.72 -12.11 33.44
N PHE A 510 13.96 -10.80 33.63
CA PHE A 510 14.14 -10.24 34.97
C PHE A 510 12.87 -10.35 35.81
N ALA A 511 11.71 -10.07 35.23
CA ALA A 511 10.41 -10.23 35.86
C ALA A 511 10.16 -11.68 36.29
N THR A 512 10.42 -12.65 35.40
CA THR A 512 10.30 -14.09 35.72
C THR A 512 11.24 -14.49 36.85
N ARG A 513 12.50 -14.07 36.78
CA ARG A 513 13.51 -14.36 37.81
C ARG A 513 13.13 -13.74 39.17
N TYR A 514 12.67 -12.49 39.17
CA TYR A 514 12.32 -11.74 40.38
C TYR A 514 11.06 -12.28 41.06
N THR A 515 10.00 -12.51 40.27
CA THR A 515 8.73 -13.09 40.74
C THR A 515 8.84 -14.58 41.05
N GLY A 516 10.00 -15.18 40.82
CA GLY A 516 10.31 -16.58 41.03
C GLY A 516 9.87 -17.15 42.39
N HIS A 517 10.23 -16.43 43.45
CA HIS A 517 9.92 -16.87 44.81
C HIS A 517 8.41 -16.92 45.11
N ILE A 518 7.64 -15.98 44.53
CA ILE A 518 6.19 -15.86 44.75
C ILE A 518 5.45 -17.09 44.24
N TRP A 519 5.83 -17.57 43.06
CA TRP A 519 5.26 -18.78 42.45
C TRP A 519 5.53 -20.03 43.27
N TYR A 520 6.68 -20.07 43.96
CA TYR A 520 7.10 -21.19 44.79
C TYR A 520 6.38 -21.20 46.15
N GLU A 521 6.18 -20.03 46.76
CA GLU A 521 5.62 -19.90 48.11
C GLU A 521 4.09 -19.96 48.17
N GLN A 522 3.40 -19.93 47.02
CA GLN A 522 1.92 -20.02 46.88
C GLN A 522 1.10 -19.02 47.71
N ARG A 523 1.70 -18.02 48.36
CA ARG A 523 0.94 -17.03 49.12
C ARG A 523 0.34 -16.01 48.15
N PRO A 524 -1.00 -15.91 48.02
CA PRO A 524 -1.64 -14.87 47.23
C PRO A 524 -1.52 -13.55 47.97
N VAL A 525 -0.34 -12.93 47.94
CA VAL A 525 -0.12 -11.62 48.55
C VAL A 525 -0.52 -10.58 47.51
N ARG A 526 -1.44 -9.65 47.85
CA ARG A 526 -1.79 -8.52 46.97
C ARG A 526 -0.56 -7.75 46.46
N ARG A 527 0.53 -7.73 47.24
CA ARG A 527 1.84 -7.19 46.85
C ARG A 527 2.41 -7.84 45.59
N ALA A 528 2.19 -9.13 45.37
CA ALA A 528 2.64 -9.83 44.17
C ALA A 528 2.02 -9.23 42.90
N SER A 529 0.71 -8.95 42.92
CA SER A 529 0.02 -8.36 41.79
C SER A 529 0.52 -6.95 41.47
N PHE A 530 0.82 -6.13 42.50
CA PHE A 530 1.45 -4.82 42.30
C PHE A 530 2.84 -4.91 41.70
N ILE A 531 3.66 -5.86 42.15
CA ILE A 531 4.99 -6.12 41.59
C ILE A 531 4.87 -6.54 40.12
N GLN A 532 3.94 -7.45 39.80
CA GLN A 532 3.68 -7.89 38.43
C GLN A 532 3.25 -6.73 37.53
N LEU A 533 2.32 -5.89 37.99
CA LEU A 533 1.91 -4.68 37.28
C LEU A 533 3.09 -3.73 37.04
N GLY A 534 3.94 -3.53 38.06
CA GLY A 534 5.15 -2.70 37.93
C GLY A 534 6.07 -3.19 36.80
N TRP A 535 6.25 -4.50 36.65
CA TRP A 535 7.04 -5.08 35.55
C TRP A 535 6.41 -4.92 34.16
N ILE A 536 5.09 -4.78 34.07
CA ILE A 536 4.40 -4.50 32.79
C ILE A 536 4.59 -3.02 32.40
N PHE A 537 4.48 -2.10 33.36
CA PHE A 537 4.58 -0.65 33.09
C PHE A 537 6.01 -0.16 32.92
N LEU A 538 6.99 -0.77 33.60
CA LEU A 538 8.37 -0.32 33.61
C LEU A 538 8.99 -0.16 32.20
N PRO A 539 8.88 -1.14 31.27
CA PRO A 539 9.44 -1.00 29.93
C PRO A 539 8.79 0.12 29.12
N VAL A 540 7.47 0.31 29.27
CA VAL A 540 6.72 1.37 28.56
C VAL A 540 7.23 2.73 29.03
N VAL A 541 7.31 2.94 30.34
CA VAL A 541 7.82 4.20 30.93
C VAL A 541 9.28 4.44 30.52
N LEU A 542 10.12 3.40 30.54
CA LEU A 542 11.52 3.52 30.17
C LEU A 542 11.67 3.90 28.69
N ILE A 543 10.92 3.29 27.78
CA ILE A 543 10.96 3.63 26.35
C ILE A 543 10.44 5.05 26.11
N SER A 544 9.31 5.42 26.73
CA SER A 544 8.80 6.79 26.61
C SER A 544 9.82 7.80 27.13
N PHE A 545 10.50 7.50 28.24
CA PHE A 545 11.54 8.35 28.80
C PHE A 545 12.78 8.41 27.90
N VAL A 546 13.26 7.27 27.38
CA VAL A 546 14.42 7.22 26.47
C VAL A 546 14.10 7.97 25.18
N GLY A 547 12.97 7.69 24.55
CA GLY A 547 12.51 8.40 23.35
C GLY A 547 12.35 9.89 23.58
N TRP A 548 11.78 10.30 24.73
CA TRP A 548 11.72 11.70 25.12
C TRP A 548 13.10 12.32 25.33
N SER A 549 14.00 11.62 26.03
CA SER A 549 15.36 12.13 26.29
C SER A 549 16.19 12.27 25.02
N LEU A 550 16.12 11.30 24.10
CA LEU A 550 16.81 11.35 22.81
C LEU A 550 16.28 12.47 21.92
N ARG A 551 15.00 12.84 22.07
CA ARG A 551 14.40 14.02 21.43
C ARG A 551 14.78 15.33 22.12
N ALA A 552 14.89 15.34 23.44
CA ALA A 552 15.19 16.54 24.23
C ALA A 552 16.66 16.98 24.14
N PHE A 553 17.58 16.06 23.83
CA PHE A 553 18.98 16.37 23.57
C PHE A 553 19.22 16.38 22.06
N PRO A 554 19.10 17.53 21.35
CA PRO A 554 19.53 17.62 19.97
C PRO A 554 20.98 17.15 19.93
N VAL A 555 21.25 16.12 19.12
CA VAL A 555 22.63 15.68 18.85
C VAL A 555 23.42 16.94 18.52
N PRO A 556 24.50 17.27 19.26
CA PRO A 556 25.29 18.43 18.95
C PRO A 556 25.72 18.25 17.51
N THR A 557 25.21 19.10 16.61
CA THR A 557 25.70 19.17 15.25
C THR A 557 27.21 19.32 15.38
N THR A 558 27.95 18.30 14.98
CA THR A 558 29.40 18.38 14.91
C THR A 558 29.75 19.70 14.22
N PRO A 559 30.72 20.48 14.72
CA PRO A 559 31.05 21.77 14.13
C PRO A 559 31.61 21.50 12.73
N PHE A 560 30.74 21.56 11.73
CA PHE A 560 31.13 21.53 10.34
C PHE A 560 31.90 22.82 10.08
N VAL A 561 33.12 22.63 9.59
CA VAL A 561 33.95 23.68 8.99
C VAL A 561 33.06 24.44 8.00
N ALA A 562 32.75 25.68 8.34
CA ALA A 562 32.11 26.61 7.43
C ALA A 562 33.03 26.75 6.21
N LEU A 563 32.65 26.12 5.09
CA LEU A 563 33.14 26.52 3.78
C LEU A 563 32.62 27.94 3.56
N ASN A 564 33.45 28.92 3.93
CA ASN A 564 33.25 30.34 3.67
C ASN A 564 33.20 30.56 2.15
N TYR A 565 32.01 30.51 1.56
CA TYR A 565 31.75 31.23 0.33
C TYR A 565 31.30 32.65 0.71
N PRO A 566 31.99 33.70 0.24
CA PRO A 566 31.53 35.06 0.46
C PRO A 566 30.20 35.26 -0.28
N PRO A 567 29.18 35.86 0.35
CA PRO A 567 27.95 36.22 -0.34
C PRO A 567 28.25 37.26 -1.43
N PRO A 568 27.55 37.22 -2.58
CA PRO A 568 27.63 38.31 -3.56
C PRO A 568 27.15 39.62 -2.91
N PRO A 569 27.73 40.78 -3.30
CA PRO A 569 27.43 42.05 -2.66
C PRO A 569 26.00 42.48 -2.99
N VAL A 570 25.13 42.45 -1.99
CA VAL A 570 23.80 43.07 -2.06
C VAL A 570 23.93 44.52 -1.62
N SER A 571 23.62 45.46 -2.51
CA SER A 571 23.58 46.89 -2.22
C SER A 571 22.41 47.23 -1.29
N SER A 572 22.72 47.39 -0.01
CA SER A 572 21.79 47.80 1.03
C SER A 572 21.64 49.32 1.09
N THR A 573 20.83 49.90 0.21
CA THR A 573 20.29 51.25 0.43
C THR A 573 18.88 51.35 -0.13
N GLN A 574 17.89 51.17 0.74
CA GLN A 574 16.60 51.91 0.80
C GLN A 574 15.51 51.04 1.43
N PHE A 575 15.38 51.09 2.76
CA PHE A 575 14.08 50.92 3.43
C PHE A 575 14.03 51.86 4.62
N ALA A 576 13.37 53.01 4.42
CA ALA A 576 12.91 53.87 5.50
C ALA A 576 11.42 53.59 5.73
N SER A 577 11.10 53.34 7.00
CA SER A 577 9.83 53.15 7.70
C SER A 577 8.55 53.79 7.12
N VAL A 578 7.45 53.03 7.14
CA VAL A 578 6.07 53.53 7.22
C VAL A 578 5.39 52.94 8.47
N PRO A 579 4.92 53.75 9.43
CA PRO A 579 4.15 53.29 10.57
C PRO A 579 2.65 53.59 10.40
N GLY A 580 1.81 52.58 10.70
CA GLY A 580 0.39 52.79 11.02
C GLY A 580 -0.58 51.84 10.31
N ALA A 581 -0.98 50.77 10.99
CA ALA A 581 -2.17 50.00 10.64
C ALA A 581 -3.07 49.88 11.87
N VAL A 582 -4.24 50.52 11.78
CA VAL A 582 -5.34 50.46 12.73
C VAL A 582 -6.21 49.25 12.38
N ILE A 583 -6.49 48.41 13.37
CA ILE A 583 -7.35 47.22 13.27
C ILE A 583 -8.82 47.67 13.38
N PRO A 584 -9.73 47.35 12.42
CA PRO A 584 -11.17 47.45 12.66
C PRO A 584 -11.74 46.10 13.15
N PRO A 585 -12.83 46.11 13.94
CA PRO A 585 -13.36 44.93 14.61
C PRO A 585 -14.24 44.07 13.69
N ALA A 586 -14.16 42.76 13.89
CA ALA A 586 -14.98 41.76 13.21
C ALA A 586 -16.46 41.85 13.63
N HIS A 587 -17.36 41.89 12.65
CA HIS A 587 -18.78 41.59 12.81
C HIS A 587 -19.09 40.29 12.06
N PRO A 588 -19.79 39.32 12.67
CA PRO A 588 -20.21 38.10 11.98
C PRO A 588 -21.52 38.36 11.23
N GLN A 589 -21.51 38.22 9.90
CA GLN A 589 -22.74 38.11 9.11
C GLN A 589 -23.08 36.63 8.90
N SER A 590 -24.36 36.31 9.05
CA SER A 590 -24.93 34.96 9.01
C SER A 590 -25.00 34.41 7.58
N TYR A 591 -24.75 33.10 7.46
CA TYR A 591 -24.74 32.27 6.25
C TYR A 591 -25.91 32.49 5.27
N ASP A 592 -27.07 32.96 5.74
CA ASP A 592 -28.26 33.18 4.92
C ASP A 592 -28.16 34.44 4.00
N SER A 593 -27.31 35.43 4.30
CA SER A 593 -27.16 36.61 3.42
C SER A 593 -26.38 36.31 2.14
N VAL A 594 -25.45 35.34 2.20
CA VAL A 594 -24.59 34.95 1.07
C VAL A 594 -25.37 34.15 0.02
N VAL A 595 -26.34 33.35 0.46
CA VAL A 595 -27.20 32.56 -0.45
C VAL A 595 -28.21 33.46 -1.17
N GLN A 596 -28.70 34.51 -0.52
CA GLN A 596 -29.60 35.49 -1.14
C GLN A 596 -28.87 36.37 -2.17
N GLU A 597 -27.62 36.76 -1.89
CA GLU A 597 -26.81 37.60 -2.77
C GLU A 597 -26.36 36.85 -4.05
N ALA A 598 -26.12 35.54 -3.96
CA ALA A 598 -25.85 34.69 -5.12
C ALA A 598 -27.07 34.54 -6.06
N PHE A 599 -28.28 34.59 -5.53
CA PHE A 599 -29.52 34.57 -6.34
C PHE A 599 -29.80 35.93 -7.01
N ASP A 600 -29.45 37.04 -6.38
CA ASP A 600 -29.65 38.39 -6.92
C ASP A 600 -28.60 38.80 -7.97
N LEU A 601 -27.43 38.15 -7.99
CA LEU A 601 -26.38 38.35 -9.01
C LEU A 601 -26.77 37.84 -10.41
N ASN A 602 -27.79 36.98 -10.52
CA ASN A 602 -28.24 36.42 -11.80
C ASN A 602 -29.17 37.37 -12.61
N ARG A 603 -29.32 38.64 -12.19
CA ARG A 603 -30.26 39.61 -12.79
C ARG A 603 -29.68 40.97 -13.20
N LYS A 604 -28.36 41.19 -13.13
CA LYS A 604 -27.75 42.46 -13.57
C LYS A 604 -26.76 42.26 -14.71
N PRO A 605 -26.90 43.01 -15.83
CA PRO A 605 -25.89 43.03 -16.87
C PRO A 605 -24.74 43.97 -16.44
N GLN A 606 -23.52 43.51 -16.68
CA GLN A 606 -22.21 44.18 -16.50
C GLN A 606 -21.59 44.06 -15.09
N GLY A 607 -20.43 43.36 -15.01
CA GLY A 607 -19.47 43.53 -13.92
C GLY A 607 -18.85 42.30 -13.24
N HIS A 608 -19.29 41.06 -13.49
CA HIS A 608 -18.99 39.92 -12.60
C HIS A 608 -18.37 38.68 -13.27
N TRP A 609 -17.33 38.85 -14.09
CA TRP A 609 -16.59 37.70 -14.65
C TRP A 609 -15.85 36.89 -13.56
N ARG A 610 -15.43 37.56 -12.46
CA ARG A 610 -14.76 36.95 -11.31
C ARG A 610 -15.63 35.90 -10.61
N ASP A 611 -16.93 36.15 -10.49
CA ASP A 611 -17.85 35.27 -9.76
C ASP A 611 -18.22 34.01 -10.57
N ALA A 612 -18.32 34.12 -11.90
CA ALA A 612 -18.55 32.98 -12.79
C ALA A 612 -17.33 32.04 -12.87
N TRP A 613 -16.12 32.59 -12.89
CA TRP A 613 -14.88 31.81 -12.80
C TRP A 613 -14.78 31.07 -11.45
N MET A 614 -15.20 31.73 -10.37
CA MET A 614 -15.26 31.11 -9.03
C MET A 614 -16.25 29.94 -8.99
N GLU A 615 -17.39 30.04 -9.68
CA GLU A 615 -18.37 28.95 -9.77
C GLU A 615 -17.88 27.77 -10.64
N LEU A 616 -17.19 28.03 -11.76
CA LEU A 616 -16.56 26.97 -12.56
C LEU A 616 -15.46 26.24 -11.78
N ALA A 617 -14.60 26.99 -11.08
CA ALA A 617 -13.56 26.42 -10.23
C ALA A 617 -14.15 25.63 -9.05
N LYS A 618 -15.27 26.08 -8.45
CA LYS A 618 -16.01 25.32 -7.43
C LYS A 618 -16.64 24.05 -8.00
N PHE A 619 -17.17 24.10 -9.22
CA PHE A 619 -17.76 22.96 -9.90
C PHE A 619 -16.72 21.87 -10.18
N CYS A 620 -15.56 22.23 -10.75
CA CYS A 620 -14.45 21.30 -10.97
C CYS A 620 -13.88 20.74 -9.65
N ARG A 621 -13.82 21.55 -8.58
CA ARG A 621 -13.32 21.15 -7.26
C ARG A 621 -14.25 20.15 -6.54
N ASN A 622 -15.57 20.27 -6.69
CA ASN A 622 -16.53 19.46 -5.95
C ASN A 622 -16.93 18.14 -6.63
N GLY A 623 -16.49 17.90 -7.87
CA GLY A 623 -16.98 16.78 -8.70
C GLY A 623 -16.08 15.55 -8.81
N ILE A 624 -14.80 15.59 -8.40
CA ILE A 624 -13.83 14.58 -8.83
C ILE A 624 -12.90 14.13 -7.69
N THR A 625 -13.25 13.01 -7.04
CA THR A 625 -12.32 12.22 -6.21
C THR A 625 -11.67 11.11 -7.05
N SER A 626 -10.45 10.72 -6.67
CA SER A 626 -9.42 10.05 -7.48
C SER A 626 -9.72 8.64 -8.01
N SER A 627 -10.84 8.01 -7.66
CA SER A 627 -11.06 6.58 -7.99
C SER A 627 -11.93 6.31 -9.21
N ASN A 628 -12.47 7.32 -9.90
CA ASN A 628 -13.52 7.11 -10.91
C ASN A 628 -13.38 7.98 -12.17
N TYR A 629 -12.24 7.90 -12.87
CA TYR A 629 -12.04 8.59 -14.15
C TYR A 629 -13.07 8.19 -15.22
N ASN A 630 -13.52 6.93 -15.22
CA ASN A 630 -14.53 6.42 -16.15
C ASN A 630 -15.98 6.77 -15.75
N TYR A 631 -16.23 7.13 -14.49
CA TYR A 631 -17.59 7.50 -14.02
C TYR A 631 -17.85 9.01 -14.17
N ALA A 632 -16.81 9.84 -14.14
CA ALA A 632 -16.92 11.28 -14.40
C ALA A 632 -17.34 11.56 -15.85
N ALA A 633 -16.84 10.79 -16.83
CA ALA A 633 -17.30 10.89 -18.22
C ALA A 633 -18.82 10.65 -18.36
N THR A 634 -19.38 9.70 -17.61
CA THR A 634 -20.80 9.36 -17.62
C THR A 634 -21.69 10.34 -16.84
N VAL A 635 -21.14 11.06 -15.86
CA VAL A 635 -21.88 12.09 -15.10
C VAL A 635 -21.82 13.46 -15.79
N VAL A 636 -20.76 13.76 -16.54
CA VAL A 636 -20.62 14.99 -17.35
C VAL A 636 -21.63 15.03 -18.50
N GLU A 637 -22.05 13.89 -19.05
CA GLU A 637 -23.10 13.80 -20.08
C GLU A 637 -24.45 14.41 -19.63
N GLY A 638 -24.73 14.50 -18.32
CA GLY A 638 -26.00 15.04 -17.81
C GLY A 638 -26.01 16.56 -17.53
N ARG A 639 -24.86 17.23 -17.48
CA ARG A 639 -24.73 18.66 -17.13
C ARG A 639 -23.53 19.33 -17.80
N LYS A 640 -23.39 19.22 -19.12
CA LYS A 640 -22.40 20.02 -19.86
C LYS A 640 -22.73 21.52 -19.66
N PRO A 641 -21.80 22.35 -19.12
CA PRO A 641 -21.94 23.80 -19.27
C PRO A 641 -21.95 24.13 -20.77
N ASP A 642 -22.77 25.09 -21.18
CA ASP A 642 -22.87 25.51 -22.59
C ASP A 642 -21.48 25.96 -23.08
N GLY A 643 -20.91 25.21 -24.04
CA GLY A 643 -19.58 25.48 -24.59
C GLY A 643 -19.46 26.90 -25.14
N ARG A 644 -20.56 27.46 -25.67
CA ARG A 644 -20.64 28.84 -26.16
C ARG A 644 -20.42 29.88 -25.08
N PHE A 645 -20.85 29.59 -23.85
CA PHE A 645 -20.61 30.48 -22.69
C PHE A 645 -19.12 30.53 -22.33
N LEU A 646 -18.44 29.37 -22.36
CA LEU A 646 -17.00 29.30 -22.11
C LEU A 646 -16.22 30.02 -23.23
N VAL A 647 -16.55 29.75 -24.49
CA VAL A 647 -15.90 30.35 -25.66
C VAL A 647 -16.05 31.88 -25.65
N HIS A 648 -17.24 32.42 -25.36
CA HIS A 648 -17.44 33.88 -25.27
C HIS A 648 -16.60 34.51 -24.14
N ARG A 649 -16.44 33.83 -23.00
CA ARG A 649 -15.65 34.35 -21.86
C ARG A 649 -14.15 34.22 -22.09
N ILE A 650 -13.72 33.18 -22.78
CA ILE A 650 -12.31 33.03 -23.17
C ILE A 650 -11.97 33.98 -24.32
N ALA A 651 -12.91 34.37 -25.19
CA ALA A 651 -12.73 35.44 -26.16
C ALA A 651 -12.51 36.83 -25.51
N GLU A 652 -13.14 37.10 -24.35
CA GLU A 652 -12.82 38.28 -23.55
C GLU A 652 -11.38 38.21 -22.98
N LEU A 653 -10.95 37.02 -22.55
CA LEU A 653 -9.57 36.76 -22.13
C LEU A 653 -8.58 36.87 -23.31
N ASP A 654 -8.99 36.48 -24.51
CA ASP A 654 -8.20 36.57 -25.74
C ASP A 654 -7.87 38.03 -26.11
N ALA A 655 -8.84 38.93 -25.91
CA ALA A 655 -8.63 40.37 -26.06
C ALA A 655 -7.58 40.92 -25.08
N GLU A 656 -7.51 40.37 -23.85
CA GLU A 656 -6.44 40.70 -22.89
C GLU A 656 -5.10 40.05 -23.26
N LEU A 657 -5.12 38.79 -23.72
CA LEU A 657 -3.93 38.03 -24.12
C LEU A 657 -3.29 38.54 -25.44
N ASN A 658 -4.05 39.24 -26.29
CA ASN A 658 -3.56 39.85 -27.54
C ASN A 658 -2.89 41.22 -27.34
N CYS A 659 -2.77 41.73 -26.11
CA CYS A 659 -1.92 42.87 -25.82
C CYS A 659 -0.45 42.48 -26.03
N THR A 660 0.21 43.11 -27.01
CA THR A 660 1.55 42.74 -27.53
C THR A 660 2.59 42.43 -26.45
N THR A 661 3.01 41.17 -26.40
CA THR A 661 4.03 40.58 -25.52
C THR A 661 5.46 41.11 -25.74
N GLN A 662 5.70 41.92 -26.77
CA GLN A 662 7.06 42.38 -27.14
C GLN A 662 7.45 43.76 -26.58
N ASP A 663 6.52 44.57 -26.06
CA ASP A 663 6.80 45.97 -25.64
C ASP A 663 6.49 46.28 -24.17
N ILE A 664 6.42 45.27 -23.30
CA ILE A 664 6.38 45.50 -21.85
C ILE A 664 7.82 45.55 -21.34
N PRO A 665 8.46 46.74 -21.18
CA PRO A 665 9.70 46.80 -20.43
C PRO A 665 9.41 46.28 -19.03
N PHE A 666 10.27 45.36 -18.55
CA PHE A 666 10.26 44.75 -17.22
C PHE A 666 10.22 45.79 -16.06
N ARG A 667 9.07 46.45 -15.87
CA ARG A 667 8.71 47.27 -14.72
C ARG A 667 7.31 46.83 -14.30
N PHE A 668 7.25 45.67 -13.64
CA PHE A 668 6.13 45.34 -12.79
C PHE A 668 6.18 46.28 -11.59
N LYS A 669 5.35 47.32 -11.60
CA LYS A 669 5.05 48.03 -10.36
C LYS A 669 3.57 48.03 -10.02
N ASP A 670 2.65 48.12 -10.97
CA ASP A 670 1.23 48.18 -10.63
C ASP A 670 0.41 47.54 -11.76
N ASN A 671 -0.42 46.55 -11.41
CA ASN A 671 -1.36 45.77 -12.24
C ASN A 671 -0.81 44.48 -12.87
N ILE A 672 -1.07 43.35 -12.21
CA ILE A 672 -2.03 42.29 -12.58
C ILE A 672 -1.95 41.24 -11.44
N PRO A 673 -3.09 40.65 -11.01
CA PRO A 673 -3.20 39.21 -11.22
C PRO A 673 -4.58 38.73 -11.66
N ILE A 674 -4.61 38.12 -12.86
CA ILE A 674 -5.40 36.92 -13.17
C ILE A 674 -4.77 35.69 -12.46
N GLU A 675 -3.77 35.92 -11.61
CA GLU A 675 -2.95 34.92 -10.96
C GLU A 675 -3.72 34.17 -9.84
N LEU A 676 -3.53 32.84 -9.84
CA LEU A 676 -3.39 31.97 -8.65
C LEU A 676 -4.52 31.06 -8.16
N ARG A 677 -5.71 31.01 -8.77
CA ARG A 677 -6.61 29.87 -8.48
C ARG A 677 -6.34 28.62 -9.31
N VAL A 678 -5.58 28.75 -10.40
CA VAL A 678 -5.16 27.62 -11.25
C VAL A 678 -3.95 26.88 -10.68
N GLY A 679 -3.29 27.43 -9.66
CA GLY A 679 -1.93 27.06 -9.25
C GLY A 679 -1.73 25.74 -8.50
N GLN A 680 -2.75 24.88 -8.32
CA GLN A 680 -2.52 23.55 -7.72
C GLN A 680 -3.35 22.42 -8.32
N ASP A 681 -4.37 22.71 -9.14
CA ASP A 681 -5.26 21.68 -9.67
C ASP A 681 -5.02 21.56 -11.18
N GLY A 682 -3.95 20.87 -11.58
CA GLY A 682 -3.64 20.56 -12.98
C GLY A 682 -4.79 19.83 -13.72
N ARG A 683 -5.81 19.38 -12.99
CA ARG A 683 -7.07 18.85 -13.55
C ARG A 683 -7.89 19.90 -14.29
N LEU A 684 -7.77 21.16 -13.89
CA LEU A 684 -8.50 22.26 -14.51
C LEU A 684 -8.01 22.49 -15.95
N THR A 685 -6.71 22.37 -16.21
CA THR A 685 -6.13 22.64 -17.53
C THR A 685 -6.59 21.59 -18.55
N ILE A 686 -6.38 20.30 -18.28
CA ILE A 686 -6.88 19.22 -19.14
C ILE A 686 -8.40 19.29 -19.32
N GLY A 687 -9.15 19.63 -18.27
CA GLY A 687 -10.60 19.78 -18.35
C GLY A 687 -11.02 20.85 -19.35
N VAL A 688 -10.38 22.02 -19.34
CA VAL A 688 -10.70 23.11 -20.28
C VAL A 688 -10.27 22.76 -21.70
N ALA A 689 -9.09 22.20 -21.91
CA ALA A 689 -8.66 21.74 -23.23
C ALA A 689 -9.60 20.67 -23.81
N ALA A 690 -10.07 19.73 -22.99
CA ALA A 690 -11.04 18.71 -23.42
C ALA A 690 -12.38 19.33 -23.84
N ILE A 691 -12.88 20.32 -23.09
CA ILE A 691 -14.13 21.02 -23.42
C ILE A 691 -13.98 21.79 -24.74
N LEU A 692 -12.86 22.49 -24.93
CA LEU A 692 -12.59 23.22 -26.18
C LEU A 692 -12.38 22.26 -27.35
N GLU A 693 -11.75 21.11 -27.12
CA GLU A 693 -11.61 20.07 -28.13
C GLU A 693 -12.97 19.52 -28.57
N ASP A 694 -13.85 19.18 -27.63
CA ASP A 694 -15.20 18.68 -27.90
C ASP A 694 -16.03 19.73 -28.68
N GLU A 695 -16.04 20.99 -28.23
CA GLU A 695 -16.74 22.08 -28.90
C GLU A 695 -16.19 22.31 -30.32
N GLY A 696 -14.86 22.30 -30.50
CA GLY A 696 -14.25 22.45 -31.82
C GLY A 696 -14.60 21.29 -32.75
N ASN A 697 -14.71 20.06 -32.24
CA ASN A 697 -15.17 18.91 -33.01
C ASN A 697 -16.66 19.01 -33.37
N GLU A 698 -17.52 19.46 -32.45
CA GLU A 698 -18.94 19.71 -32.71
C GLU A 698 -19.12 20.78 -33.80
N GLN A 699 -18.35 21.87 -33.75
CA GLN A 699 -18.35 22.93 -34.78
C GLN A 699 -17.85 22.41 -36.14
N LEU A 700 -16.80 21.58 -36.14
CA LEU A 700 -16.26 20.97 -37.34
C LEU A 700 -17.27 20.01 -37.99
N ALA A 701 -17.96 19.20 -37.18
CA ALA A 701 -19.01 18.30 -37.64
C ALA A 701 -20.24 19.07 -38.19
N ALA A 702 -20.53 20.26 -37.65
CA ALA A 702 -21.56 21.15 -38.16
C ALA A 702 -21.17 21.89 -39.46
N GLY A 703 -19.94 21.71 -39.95
CA GLY A 703 -19.41 22.39 -41.13
C GLY A 703 -18.93 23.82 -40.88
N ASP A 704 -18.93 24.29 -39.63
CA ASP A 704 -18.41 25.61 -39.25
C ASP A 704 -16.89 25.53 -39.03
N THR A 705 -16.16 25.43 -40.15
CA THR A 705 -14.71 25.25 -40.14
C THR A 705 -13.98 26.45 -39.52
N GLU A 706 -14.51 27.66 -39.62
CA GLU A 706 -13.87 28.85 -39.06
C GLU A 706 -14.03 28.89 -37.53
N ALA A 707 -15.23 28.61 -37.00
CA ALA A 707 -15.43 28.53 -35.56
C ALA A 707 -14.57 27.43 -34.94
N ALA A 708 -14.53 26.24 -35.58
CA ALA A 708 -13.71 25.12 -35.12
C ALA A 708 -12.22 25.51 -35.06
N ARG A 709 -11.72 26.22 -36.08
CA ARG A 709 -10.34 26.74 -36.12
C ARG A 709 -10.05 27.62 -34.91
N GLU A 710 -10.89 28.63 -34.69
CA GLU A 710 -10.71 29.58 -33.59
C GLU A 710 -10.75 28.88 -32.22
N THR A 711 -11.66 27.92 -32.04
CA THR A 711 -11.77 27.14 -30.80
C THR A 711 -10.50 26.31 -30.53
N PHE A 712 -9.93 25.65 -31.55
CA PHE A 712 -8.69 24.90 -31.38
C PHE A 712 -7.47 25.81 -31.16
N LEU A 713 -7.37 26.95 -31.86
CA LEU A 713 -6.32 27.94 -31.62
C LEU A 713 -6.39 28.50 -30.19
N LEU A 714 -7.60 28.74 -29.69
CA LEU A 714 -7.85 29.19 -28.34
C LEU A 714 -7.37 28.17 -27.29
N ALA A 715 -7.63 26.88 -27.53
CA ALA A 715 -7.13 25.81 -26.67
C ALA A 715 -5.59 25.82 -26.62
N VAL A 716 -4.92 25.90 -27.77
CA VAL A 716 -3.44 25.96 -27.85
C VAL A 716 -2.92 27.20 -27.11
N LYS A 717 -3.51 28.37 -27.34
CA LYS A 717 -3.09 29.63 -26.72
C LYS A 717 -3.27 29.64 -25.20
N LEU A 718 -4.42 29.16 -24.72
CA LEU A 718 -4.72 29.08 -23.29
C LEU A 718 -3.77 28.12 -22.59
N GLU A 719 -3.58 26.91 -23.13
CA GLU A 719 -2.72 25.91 -22.53
C GLU A 719 -1.25 26.34 -22.54
N ARG A 720 -0.82 27.04 -23.59
CA ARG A 720 0.52 27.64 -23.62
C ARG A 720 0.69 28.69 -22.53
N TYR A 721 -0.31 29.55 -22.34
CA TYR A 721 -0.32 30.50 -21.23
C TYR A 721 -0.26 29.78 -19.87
N LEU A 722 -1.07 28.74 -19.67
CA LEU A 722 -1.11 27.96 -18.43
C LEU A 722 0.21 27.24 -18.15
N SER A 723 0.90 26.73 -19.17
CA SER A 723 2.23 26.13 -19.01
C SER A 723 3.26 27.15 -18.48
N HIS A 724 3.16 28.42 -18.90
CA HIS A 724 4.05 29.47 -18.40
C HIS A 724 3.70 29.90 -16.96
N GLN A 725 2.44 29.75 -16.55
CA GLN A 725 1.96 30.08 -15.20
C GLN A 725 2.07 28.91 -14.22
N ALA A 726 2.35 27.71 -14.70
CA ALA A 726 2.52 26.54 -13.85
C ALA A 726 3.63 26.79 -12.82
N THR A 727 3.43 26.32 -11.60
CA THR A 727 4.41 26.41 -10.50
C THR A 727 4.90 25.05 -10.05
N ASP A 728 4.39 23.99 -10.67
CA ASP A 728 4.74 22.60 -10.45
C ASP A 728 4.72 21.83 -11.78
N TRP A 729 5.31 20.62 -11.78
CA TRP A 729 5.37 19.79 -12.98
C TRP A 729 4.04 19.18 -13.38
N PRO A 730 3.20 18.66 -12.47
CA PRO A 730 1.88 18.17 -12.85
C PRO A 730 1.08 19.21 -13.63
N GLY A 731 0.96 20.44 -13.14
CA GLY A 731 0.28 21.53 -13.83
C GLY A 731 0.90 21.86 -15.19
N TRP A 732 2.23 21.87 -15.29
CA TRP A 732 2.93 22.10 -16.55
C TRP A 732 2.75 20.97 -17.57
N ILE A 733 2.83 19.71 -17.13
CA ILE A 733 2.58 18.50 -17.94
C ILE A 733 1.14 18.50 -18.44
N MET A 734 0.19 18.78 -17.55
CA MET A 734 -1.23 18.82 -17.87
C MET A 734 -1.52 19.92 -18.90
N ALA A 735 -0.87 21.08 -18.77
CA ALA A 735 -0.97 22.15 -19.76
C ALA A 735 -0.39 21.73 -21.13
N ILE A 736 0.78 21.09 -21.15
CA ILE A 736 1.36 20.54 -22.38
C ILE A 736 0.45 19.48 -23.02
N GLN A 737 -0.18 18.62 -22.22
CA GLN A 737 -1.13 17.64 -22.74
C GLN A 737 -2.39 18.30 -23.31
N GLY A 738 -2.87 19.39 -22.69
CA GLY A 738 -3.94 20.21 -23.23
C GLY A 738 -3.55 20.86 -24.56
N GLU A 739 -2.34 21.44 -24.65
CA GLU A 739 -1.80 22.02 -25.89
C GLU A 739 -1.79 20.99 -27.03
N ARG A 740 -1.34 19.76 -26.74
CA ARG A 740 -1.35 18.64 -27.71
C ARG A 740 -2.75 18.30 -28.22
N ARG A 741 -3.78 18.38 -27.38
CA ARG A 741 -5.18 18.15 -27.79
C ARG A 741 -5.65 19.24 -28.74
N GLY A 742 -5.36 20.50 -28.44
CA GLY A 742 -5.65 21.62 -29.35
C GLY A 742 -4.96 21.47 -30.71
N LEU A 743 -3.68 21.10 -30.70
CA LEU A 743 -2.90 20.82 -31.92
C LEU A 743 -3.47 19.64 -32.72
N ALA A 744 -3.87 18.55 -32.06
CA ALA A 744 -4.53 17.42 -32.71
C ALA A 744 -5.91 17.81 -33.31
N GLY A 745 -6.64 18.70 -32.64
CA GLY A 745 -7.83 19.35 -33.20
C GLY A 745 -7.54 20.10 -34.50
N LEU A 746 -6.49 20.92 -34.53
CA LEU A 746 -6.05 21.62 -35.74
C LEU A 746 -5.63 20.68 -36.88
N GLN A 747 -5.02 19.54 -36.57
CA GLN A 747 -4.69 18.52 -37.58
C GLN A 747 -5.94 17.91 -38.22
N ARG A 748 -6.99 17.63 -37.43
CA ARG A 748 -8.30 17.18 -37.93
C ARG A 748 -8.98 18.25 -38.76
N TRP A 749 -8.99 19.48 -38.26
CA TRP A 749 -9.50 20.65 -38.99
C TRP A 749 -8.82 20.82 -40.36
N ALA A 750 -7.49 20.70 -40.42
CA ALA A 750 -6.72 20.84 -41.66
C ALA A 750 -7.06 19.80 -42.74
N ALA A 751 -7.57 18.63 -42.34
CA ALA A 751 -7.99 17.58 -43.26
C ALA A 751 -9.40 17.82 -43.85
N HIS A 752 -10.18 18.75 -43.29
CA HIS A 752 -11.56 19.01 -43.72
C HIS A 752 -11.62 19.52 -45.16
N PRO A 753 -12.55 19.03 -46.01
CA PRO A 753 -12.63 19.37 -47.44
C PRO A 753 -12.80 20.86 -47.72
N ASP A 754 -13.55 21.57 -46.87
CA ASP A 754 -13.91 22.99 -47.07
C ASP A 754 -12.80 23.97 -46.66
N VAL A 755 -11.72 23.48 -46.07
CA VAL A 755 -10.61 24.34 -45.64
C VAL A 755 -9.68 24.64 -46.83
N THR A 756 -9.53 25.93 -47.12
CA THR A 756 -8.73 26.44 -48.25
C THR A 756 -7.22 26.47 -47.97
N ALA A 757 -6.40 26.49 -49.02
CA ALA A 757 -4.94 26.60 -48.89
C ALA A 757 -4.52 27.88 -48.13
N ASP A 758 -5.21 28.99 -48.35
CA ASP A 758 -4.92 30.26 -47.68
C ASP A 758 -5.26 30.22 -46.18
N GLN A 759 -6.38 29.59 -45.81
CA GLN A 759 -6.71 29.36 -44.40
C GLN A 759 -5.65 28.48 -43.72
N LEU A 760 -5.14 27.44 -44.39
CA LEU A 760 -4.09 26.57 -43.84
C LEU A 760 -2.79 27.34 -43.58
N ARG A 761 -2.37 28.20 -44.52
CA ARG A 761 -1.19 29.06 -44.36
C ARG A 761 -1.38 30.10 -43.26
N GLN A 762 -2.54 30.74 -43.19
CA GLN A 762 -2.88 31.70 -42.13
C GLN A 762 -2.84 31.02 -40.75
N THR A 763 -3.43 29.85 -40.63
CA THR A 763 -3.47 29.08 -39.38
C THR A 763 -2.08 28.62 -38.97
N ARG A 764 -1.25 28.21 -39.94
CA ARG A 764 0.15 27.89 -39.67
C ARG A 764 0.86 29.10 -39.07
N GLN A 765 0.71 30.28 -39.67
CA GLN A 765 1.32 31.51 -39.14
C GLN A 765 0.82 31.80 -37.72
N GLN A 766 -0.48 31.63 -37.46
CA GLN A 766 -1.04 31.81 -36.10
C GLN A 766 -0.49 30.79 -35.10
N VAL A 767 -0.33 29.52 -35.48
CA VAL A 767 0.32 28.50 -34.62
C VAL A 767 1.78 28.87 -34.39
N GLU A 768 2.50 29.31 -35.42
CA GLU A 768 3.88 29.78 -35.31
C GLU A 768 4.00 31.01 -34.39
N ASP A 769 3.04 31.94 -34.44
CA ASP A 769 2.99 33.13 -33.59
C ASP A 769 2.64 32.79 -32.14
N ILE A 770 1.69 31.87 -31.91
CA ILE A 770 1.30 31.39 -30.57
C ILE A 770 2.45 30.64 -29.92
N VAL A 771 3.09 29.76 -30.68
CA VAL A 771 4.07 28.83 -30.12
C VAL A 771 5.47 29.45 -30.07
N GLY A 772 5.83 30.25 -31.08
CA GLY A 772 7.00 31.13 -31.13
C GLY A 772 8.36 30.44 -30.91
N ASN A 773 9.44 31.24 -30.89
CA ASN A 773 10.82 30.78 -30.64
C ASN A 773 11.06 30.24 -29.22
N VAL A 774 10.09 30.36 -28.32
CA VAL A 774 10.25 29.95 -26.92
C VAL A 774 9.23 28.85 -26.68
N GLY A 775 9.69 27.61 -26.86
CA GLY A 775 8.98 26.37 -26.49
C GLY A 775 8.34 26.46 -25.11
N PRO A 776 7.49 25.50 -24.71
CA PRO A 776 6.99 25.43 -23.35
C PRO A 776 8.17 25.04 -22.47
N LEU A 777 9.06 25.99 -22.19
CA LEU A 777 10.34 25.71 -21.56
C LEU A 777 10.06 25.47 -20.08
N PRO A 778 10.53 24.35 -19.52
CA PRO A 778 10.45 24.11 -18.09
C PRO A 778 11.03 25.28 -17.28
N THR A 779 11.97 26.03 -17.87
CA THR A 779 12.61 27.19 -17.23
C THR A 779 11.64 28.28 -16.80
N LYS A 780 10.54 28.52 -17.53
CA LYS A 780 9.53 29.52 -17.14
C LYS A 780 8.71 29.05 -15.95
N MET A 781 8.26 27.80 -15.95
CA MET A 781 7.58 27.19 -14.80
C MET A 781 8.51 27.15 -13.58
N LEU A 782 9.78 26.75 -13.76
CA LEU A 782 10.77 26.72 -12.69
C LEU A 782 11.03 28.11 -12.13
N TYR A 783 11.02 29.14 -12.98
CA TYR A 783 11.13 30.52 -12.54
C TYR A 783 9.88 30.97 -11.77
N ALA A 784 8.67 30.72 -12.28
CA ALA A 784 7.42 31.02 -11.59
C ALA A 784 7.37 30.35 -10.21
N ARG A 785 7.77 29.08 -10.16
CA ARG A 785 7.95 28.33 -8.93
C ARG A 785 8.94 29.01 -7.99
N TYR A 786 10.14 29.37 -8.46
CA TYR A 786 11.12 30.05 -7.63
C TYR A 786 10.55 31.32 -6.99
N VAL A 787 9.87 32.16 -7.78
CA VAL A 787 9.25 33.40 -7.32
C VAL A 787 8.19 33.14 -6.26
N VAL A 788 7.29 32.19 -6.52
CA VAL A 788 6.21 31.82 -5.58
C VAL A 788 6.78 31.33 -4.25
N PHE A 789 7.71 30.37 -4.30
CA PHE A 789 8.34 29.84 -3.09
C PHE A 789 9.14 30.91 -2.33
N ASP A 790 9.86 31.80 -3.03
CA ASP A 790 10.62 32.86 -2.38
C ASP A 790 9.70 33.87 -1.67
N GLN A 791 8.56 34.25 -2.26
CA GLN A 791 7.55 35.10 -1.61
C GLN A 791 6.95 34.42 -0.36
N PHE A 792 6.63 33.12 -0.45
CA PHE A 792 6.19 32.34 0.71
C PHE A 792 7.22 32.31 1.85
N TYR A 793 8.50 32.12 1.54
CA TYR A 793 9.55 32.07 2.56
C TYR A 793 9.88 33.44 3.16
N GLN A 794 9.76 34.51 2.37
CA GLN A 794 9.98 35.87 2.86
C GLN A 794 8.83 36.37 3.73
N GLY A 795 7.67 35.69 3.70
CA GLY A 795 6.48 36.14 4.43
C GLY A 795 6.03 37.53 3.96
N GLY A 796 6.19 37.81 2.67
CA GLY A 796 5.90 39.10 2.06
C GLY A 796 5.93 39.04 0.54
N GLY A 797 5.34 40.04 -0.09
CA GLY A 797 5.16 40.11 -1.54
C GLY A 797 3.69 39.98 -1.94
N PRO A 798 3.32 40.32 -3.19
CA PRO A 798 1.93 40.39 -3.63
C PRO A 798 1.16 39.11 -3.38
N LEU A 799 1.81 37.95 -3.58
CA LEU A 799 1.23 36.64 -3.32
C LEU A 799 0.86 36.47 -1.84
N TRP A 800 1.84 36.74 -0.97
CA TRP A 800 1.71 36.58 0.47
C TRP A 800 0.65 37.53 1.04
N ASP A 801 0.65 38.77 0.58
CA ASP A 801 -0.30 39.78 1.01
C ASP A 801 -1.74 39.41 0.58
N HIS A 802 -1.90 38.77 -0.59
CA HIS A 802 -3.19 38.26 -1.05
C HIS A 802 -3.66 37.05 -0.24
N MET A 803 -2.74 36.14 0.10
CA MET A 803 -3.05 34.94 0.89
C MET A 803 -3.35 35.26 2.36
N GLY A 804 -2.72 36.30 2.92
CA GLY A 804 -2.99 36.76 4.28
C GLY A 804 -4.35 37.45 4.46
N ALA A 805 -5.00 37.85 3.38
CA ALA A 805 -6.29 38.55 3.41
C ALA A 805 -7.51 37.62 3.42
N ASP A 806 -7.38 36.39 2.91
CA ASP A 806 -8.47 35.42 2.82
C ASP A 806 -8.26 34.27 3.83
N ASP A 807 -9.04 34.27 4.93
CA ASP A 807 -9.16 33.15 5.89
C ASP A 807 -9.66 31.82 5.24
N ALA A 808 -9.95 31.82 3.93
CA ALA A 808 -10.54 30.72 3.18
C ALA A 808 -9.55 29.61 2.75
N MET A 809 -8.25 29.75 3.02
CA MET A 809 -7.21 28.76 2.66
C MET A 809 -6.94 27.69 3.74
N GLY A 810 -7.84 27.53 4.72
CA GLY A 810 -7.66 26.72 5.94
C GLY A 810 -7.32 25.22 5.81
N GLU A 811 -6.99 24.68 4.64
CA GLU A 811 -6.71 23.24 4.46
C GLU A 811 -5.54 22.91 3.49
N THR A 812 -4.87 23.87 2.84
CA THR A 812 -3.71 23.49 2.03
C THR A 812 -2.54 23.11 2.95
N GLY A 813 -2.11 21.84 2.89
CA GLY A 813 -1.07 21.28 3.77
C GLY A 813 0.26 22.04 3.76
N PHE A 814 0.49 22.87 2.73
CA PHE A 814 1.67 23.73 2.61
C PHE A 814 1.68 24.88 3.63
N GLU A 815 0.53 25.51 3.90
CA GLU A 815 0.44 26.57 4.90
C GLU A 815 0.58 26.01 6.32
N ALA A 816 0.08 24.80 6.57
CA ALA A 816 0.27 24.09 7.84
C ALA A 816 1.75 23.80 8.13
N VAL A 817 2.56 23.50 7.10
CA VAL A 817 4.02 23.32 7.22
C VAL A 817 4.71 24.67 7.48
N LEU A 818 4.33 25.74 6.79
CA LEU A 818 4.96 27.06 6.93
C LEU A 818 4.55 27.83 8.20
N ARG A 819 3.30 27.68 8.66
CA ARG A 819 2.80 28.19 9.95
C ARG A 819 3.14 27.28 11.12
N SER A 820 3.60 26.05 10.87
CA SER A 820 4.20 25.24 11.93
C SER A 820 5.37 26.03 12.54
N PRO A 821 5.63 25.91 13.85
CA PRO A 821 6.70 26.63 14.51
C PRO A 821 8.06 26.03 14.11
N LEU A 822 8.39 26.08 12.82
CA LEU A 822 9.72 25.81 12.32
C LEU A 822 10.65 26.84 12.93
N SER A 823 11.71 26.34 13.56
CA SER A 823 12.83 27.17 13.94
C SER A 823 13.30 27.96 12.72
N TRP A 824 13.76 29.20 12.93
CA TRP A 824 14.31 30.03 11.87
C TRP A 824 15.39 29.32 11.04
N ALA A 825 16.16 28.44 11.69
CA ALA A 825 17.17 27.60 11.05
C ALA A 825 16.56 26.62 10.02
N GLU A 826 15.43 25.99 10.34
CA GLU A 826 14.77 25.04 9.45
C GLU A 826 14.11 25.75 8.26
N ARG A 827 13.54 26.94 8.46
CA ARG A 827 13.04 27.78 7.35
C ARG A 827 14.15 28.17 6.37
N ASN A 828 15.29 28.63 6.88
CA ASN A 828 16.44 28.95 6.03
C ASN A 828 17.03 27.72 5.34
N ARG A 829 16.97 26.56 5.98
CA ARG A 829 17.39 25.30 5.37
C ARG A 829 16.47 24.90 4.22
N CYS A 830 15.17 24.93 4.42
CA CYS A 830 14.18 24.62 3.37
C CYS A 830 14.28 25.62 2.20
N ARG A 831 14.44 26.92 2.50
CA ARG A 831 14.68 27.96 1.48
C ARG A 831 15.92 27.65 0.62
N ARG A 832 17.05 27.31 1.25
CA ARG A 832 18.28 26.94 0.53
C ARG A 832 18.11 25.67 -0.30
N LEU A 833 17.35 24.69 0.21
CA LEU A 833 17.06 23.45 -0.51
C LEU A 833 16.24 23.72 -1.77
N VAL A 834 15.13 24.46 -1.64
CA VAL A 834 14.27 24.82 -2.79
C VAL A 834 15.04 25.68 -3.79
N ALA A 835 15.78 26.70 -3.33
CA ALA A 835 16.60 27.52 -4.21
C ALA A 835 17.66 26.69 -4.95
N PHE A 836 18.31 25.75 -4.25
CA PHE A 836 19.29 24.85 -4.85
C PHE A 836 18.65 23.94 -5.91
N LEU A 837 17.51 23.31 -5.59
CA LEU A 837 16.79 22.43 -6.50
C LEU A 837 16.30 23.14 -7.75
N THR A 838 15.73 24.34 -7.59
CA THR A 838 15.24 25.13 -8.71
C THR A 838 16.40 25.64 -9.58
N LEU A 839 17.49 26.11 -8.97
CA LEU A 839 18.69 26.54 -9.71
C LEU A 839 19.40 25.36 -10.41
N GLU A 840 19.43 24.18 -9.80
CA GLU A 840 19.99 22.99 -10.43
C GLU A 840 19.15 22.54 -11.63
N SER A 841 17.82 22.50 -11.49
CA SER A 841 16.89 22.22 -12.60
C SER A 841 17.03 23.19 -13.76
N LEU A 842 17.19 24.49 -13.46
CA LEU A 842 17.44 25.51 -14.46
C LEU A 842 18.76 25.26 -15.19
N ASN A 843 19.80 24.83 -14.48
CA ASN A 843 21.11 24.60 -15.06
C ASN A 843 21.17 23.32 -15.92
N THR A 844 20.49 22.24 -15.53
CA THR A 844 20.36 21.02 -16.34
C THR A 844 19.52 21.24 -17.59
N THR A 845 18.42 21.98 -17.49
CA THR A 845 17.56 22.30 -18.66
C THR A 845 18.30 23.12 -19.72
N LEU A 846 19.29 23.93 -19.32
CA LEU A 846 20.10 24.75 -20.24
C LEU A 846 21.26 23.98 -20.89
N GLN A 847 21.62 22.77 -20.42
CA GLN A 847 22.73 21.97 -20.95
C GLN A 847 22.39 20.46 -21.03
N PRO A 848 21.39 20.06 -21.84
CA PRO A 848 20.92 18.66 -21.90
C PRO A 848 21.99 17.66 -22.38
N ASN A 849 23.01 18.10 -23.11
CA ASN A 849 24.03 17.24 -23.71
C ASN A 849 25.38 17.20 -22.97
N ALA A 850 25.50 17.85 -21.80
CA ALA A 850 26.73 17.76 -21.01
C ALA A 850 26.81 16.40 -20.31
N ALA A 851 27.91 15.67 -20.52
CA ALA A 851 28.14 14.40 -19.82
C ALA A 851 27.99 14.60 -18.30
N PRO A 852 27.34 13.66 -17.58
CA PRO A 852 27.02 13.83 -16.17
C PRO A 852 28.30 14.14 -15.39
N ASN A 853 28.36 15.34 -14.83
CA ASN A 853 29.55 15.80 -14.12
C ASN A 853 29.65 14.96 -12.83
N PRO A 854 30.80 14.36 -12.48
CA PRO A 854 30.97 13.65 -11.20
C PRO A 854 30.64 14.51 -9.96
N MET A 855 30.58 15.84 -10.10
CA MET A 855 30.04 16.73 -9.07
C MET A 855 28.51 16.63 -8.87
N GLN A 856 27.73 16.26 -9.89
CA GLN A 856 26.27 16.08 -9.78
C GLN A 856 25.93 14.86 -8.92
N SER A 857 26.68 13.75 -9.02
CA SER A 857 26.46 12.58 -8.16
C SER A 857 26.77 12.86 -6.70
N GLN A 858 27.81 13.64 -6.40
CA GLN A 858 28.09 14.10 -5.04
C GLN A 858 27.03 15.07 -4.50
N LYS A 859 26.52 15.98 -5.35
CA LYS A 859 25.43 16.89 -4.99
C LYS A 859 24.12 16.14 -4.71
N ALA A 860 23.77 15.13 -5.51
CA ALA A 860 22.61 14.27 -5.27
C ALA A 860 22.71 13.53 -3.93
N ILE A 861 23.90 13.01 -3.58
CA ILE A 861 24.14 12.37 -2.27
C ILE A 861 24.00 13.36 -1.11
N GLN A 862 24.48 14.60 -1.28
CA GLN A 862 24.34 15.65 -0.26
C GLN A 862 22.88 16.10 -0.09
N LEU A 863 22.17 16.27 -1.20
CA LEU A 863 20.75 16.59 -1.24
C LEU A 863 19.91 15.50 -0.56
N GLN A 864 20.19 14.23 -0.86
CA GLN A 864 19.50 13.10 -0.24
C GLN A 864 19.77 13.02 1.28
N ARG A 865 21.01 13.30 1.72
CA ARG A 865 21.32 13.47 3.16
C ARG A 865 20.57 14.64 3.79
N TRP A 866 20.41 15.74 3.07
CA TRP A 866 19.69 16.90 3.57
C TRP A 866 18.19 16.62 3.71
N ILE A 867 17.59 15.91 2.76
CA ILE A 867 16.18 15.49 2.79
C ILE A 867 15.96 14.48 3.92
N SER A 868 16.83 13.46 4.03
CA SER A 868 16.68 12.40 5.04
C SER A 868 16.82 12.88 6.50
N THR A 869 17.30 14.11 6.71
CA THR A 869 17.51 14.68 8.05
C THR A 869 16.56 15.83 8.38
N SER A 870 15.63 16.19 7.49
CA SER A 870 14.62 17.23 7.71
C SER A 870 13.23 16.61 7.86
N TYR A 871 12.86 16.28 9.10
CA TYR A 871 11.56 15.67 9.48
C TYR A 871 10.32 16.49 9.12
N PHE A 872 10.48 17.80 8.89
CA PHE A 872 9.37 18.72 8.59
C PHE A 872 9.12 18.93 7.09
N LEU A 873 10.03 18.45 6.23
CA LEU A 873 9.73 18.23 4.83
C LEU A 873 8.89 16.96 4.77
N LEU A 874 7.62 17.09 5.18
CA LEU A 874 6.63 16.04 5.02
C LEU A 874 6.70 15.60 3.56
N PRO A 875 6.93 14.29 3.29
CA PRO A 875 6.91 13.72 1.96
C PRO A 875 5.83 14.37 1.11
N GLY A 876 4.55 14.42 1.51
CA GLY A 876 3.50 14.98 0.64
C GLY A 876 3.58 16.48 0.25
N ALA A 877 4.23 17.36 1.02
CA ALA A 877 4.23 18.82 0.75
C ALA A 877 5.49 19.31 0.00
N VAL A 878 6.56 18.52 0.03
CA VAL A 878 7.78 18.71 -0.78
C VAL A 878 8.09 17.45 -1.62
N TYR A 879 7.17 16.49 -1.71
CA TYR A 879 7.03 15.48 -2.78
C TYR A 879 6.58 16.25 -3.99
N ASP A 880 7.52 17.01 -4.46
CA ASP A 880 7.64 17.34 -5.82
C ASP A 880 8.07 16.07 -6.54
N PRO A 881 7.26 15.54 -7.48
CA PRO A 881 7.62 14.40 -8.33
C PRO A 881 9.05 14.54 -8.92
N ILE A 882 9.53 15.78 -9.07
CA ILE A 882 10.91 16.08 -9.45
C ILE A 882 11.97 15.42 -8.56
N LEU A 883 11.84 15.35 -7.23
CA LEU A 883 12.94 14.81 -6.42
C LEU A 883 13.13 13.30 -6.67
N GLN A 884 12.04 12.62 -7.01
CA GLN A 884 12.04 11.22 -7.44
C GLN A 884 12.50 11.07 -8.90
N GLU A 885 12.12 12.01 -9.77
CA GLU A 885 12.45 12.01 -11.21
C GLU A 885 13.86 12.56 -11.52
N MET A 886 14.41 13.52 -10.78
CA MET A 886 15.82 13.93 -10.90
C MET A 886 16.78 12.78 -10.57
N THR A 887 16.35 11.84 -9.72
CA THR A 887 17.18 10.70 -9.32
C THR A 887 16.92 9.44 -10.16
N THR A 888 15.77 9.31 -10.84
CA THR A 888 15.41 8.10 -11.61
C THR A 888 14.73 8.33 -12.98
N GLY A 889 14.34 9.55 -13.33
CA GLY A 889 13.27 9.85 -14.28
C GLY A 889 13.32 11.22 -14.99
N GLU A 890 14.51 11.76 -15.29
CA GLU A 890 14.64 12.86 -16.28
C GLU A 890 13.96 12.50 -17.63
N SER A 891 13.68 11.22 -17.89
CA SER A 891 13.04 10.78 -19.12
C SER A 891 11.57 11.19 -19.25
N TRP A 892 10.67 10.99 -18.28
CA TRP A 892 9.23 11.13 -18.56
C TRP A 892 8.79 12.58 -18.87
N ASN A 893 9.32 13.56 -18.14
CA ASN A 893 8.94 14.96 -18.34
C ASN A 893 9.61 15.54 -19.58
N MET A 894 10.87 15.20 -19.84
CA MET A 894 11.54 15.59 -21.08
C MET A 894 10.92 14.87 -22.28
N ASN A 895 10.49 13.61 -22.14
CA ASN A 895 9.77 12.90 -23.18
C ASN A 895 8.45 13.60 -23.52
N THR A 896 7.70 14.03 -22.51
CA THR A 896 6.44 14.76 -22.72
C THR A 896 6.68 16.11 -23.40
N TYR A 897 7.77 16.80 -23.04
CA TYR A 897 8.20 18.02 -23.72
C TYR A 897 8.60 17.77 -25.18
N HIS A 898 9.46 16.79 -25.43
CA HIS A 898 9.89 16.44 -26.78
C HIS A 898 8.70 15.98 -27.64
N ASP A 899 7.74 15.25 -27.08
CA ASP A 899 6.48 14.90 -27.74
C ASP A 899 5.64 16.12 -28.07
N ALA A 900 5.58 17.13 -27.19
CA ALA A 900 4.85 18.36 -27.43
C ALA A 900 5.47 19.19 -28.56
N VAL A 901 6.80 19.36 -28.52
CA VAL A 901 7.56 20.04 -29.59
C VAL A 901 7.45 19.26 -30.90
N ALA A 902 7.47 17.92 -30.85
CA ALA A 902 7.25 17.10 -32.03
C ALA A 902 5.82 17.25 -32.58
N CYS A 903 4.81 17.30 -31.71
CA CYS A 903 3.40 17.50 -32.08
C CYS A 903 3.17 18.88 -32.70
N GLU A 904 3.80 19.92 -32.16
CA GLU A 904 3.82 21.27 -32.72
C GLU A 904 4.39 21.28 -34.15
N ARG A 905 5.61 20.78 -34.33
CA ARG A 905 6.28 20.71 -35.65
C ARG A 905 5.50 19.87 -36.64
N ALA A 906 4.97 18.72 -36.20
CA ALA A 906 4.11 17.87 -37.01
C ALA A 906 2.85 18.61 -37.46
N THR A 907 2.20 19.38 -36.58
CA THR A 907 1.00 20.17 -36.91
C THR A 907 1.30 21.21 -37.99
N GLN A 908 2.41 21.95 -37.86
CA GLN A 908 2.82 22.93 -38.87
C GLN A 908 3.13 22.27 -40.22
N LEU A 909 3.81 21.12 -40.22
CA LEU A 909 4.08 20.33 -41.43
C LEU A 909 2.78 19.80 -42.06
N ILE A 910 1.82 19.35 -41.27
CA ILE A 910 0.51 18.88 -41.77
C ILE A 910 -0.27 20.02 -42.43
N LEU A 911 -0.27 21.22 -41.83
CA LEU A 911 -0.91 22.40 -42.42
C LEU A 911 -0.30 22.72 -43.80
N LEU A 912 1.03 22.65 -43.93
CA LEU A 912 1.71 22.86 -45.22
C LEU A 912 1.43 21.76 -46.24
N LEU A 913 1.43 20.50 -45.82
CA LEU A 913 1.16 19.36 -46.70
C LEU A 913 -0.28 19.41 -47.23
N GLN A 914 -1.24 19.78 -46.39
CA GLN A 914 -2.61 19.98 -46.83
C GLN A 914 -2.72 21.19 -47.75
N ALA A 915 -2.04 22.30 -47.48
CA ALA A 915 -2.05 23.48 -48.35
C ALA A 915 -1.50 23.13 -49.75
N HIS A 916 -0.37 22.42 -49.80
CA HIS A 916 0.21 21.93 -51.06
C HIS A 916 -0.78 21.03 -51.81
N ARG A 917 -1.45 20.10 -51.11
CA ARG A 917 -2.45 19.22 -51.72
C ARG A 917 -3.62 20.00 -52.30
N ARG A 918 -4.09 21.05 -51.63
CA ARG A 918 -5.18 21.91 -52.14
C ARG A 918 -4.76 22.64 -53.41
N ASP A 919 -3.52 23.12 -53.48
CA ASP A 919 -3.01 23.85 -54.64
C ASP A 919 -2.68 22.95 -55.84
N HIS A 920 -2.15 21.74 -55.59
CA HIS A 920 -1.58 20.87 -56.64
C HIS A 920 -2.41 19.60 -56.89
N GLY A 921 -3.47 19.37 -56.12
CA GLY A 921 -4.30 18.16 -56.16
C GLY A 921 -3.66 16.92 -55.52
N ASN A 922 -2.35 16.94 -55.25
CA ASN A 922 -1.60 15.84 -54.66
C ASN A 922 -0.64 16.33 -53.55
N PHE A 923 -0.33 15.44 -52.62
CA PHE A 923 0.75 15.66 -51.66
C PHE A 923 2.12 15.68 -52.37
N PRO A 924 3.12 16.42 -51.86
CA PRO A 924 4.46 16.42 -52.45
C PRO A 924 5.12 15.04 -52.30
N ASP A 925 6.00 14.68 -53.24
CA ASP A 925 6.74 13.41 -53.21
C ASP A 925 7.77 13.37 -52.07
N THR A 926 8.33 14.53 -51.71
CA THR A 926 9.25 14.66 -50.58
C THR A 926 8.86 15.84 -49.69
N ILE A 927 9.20 15.77 -48.40
CA ILE A 927 8.94 16.88 -47.47
C ILE A 927 9.75 18.15 -47.84
N LEU A 928 10.85 17.98 -48.58
CA LEU A 928 11.72 19.07 -49.05
C LEU A 928 11.11 19.89 -50.19
N ASP A 929 10.06 19.38 -50.84
CA ASP A 929 9.37 20.12 -51.91
C ASP A 929 8.47 21.25 -51.35
N LEU A 930 8.29 21.30 -50.03
CA LEU A 930 7.63 22.41 -49.33
C LEU A 930 8.57 23.63 -49.29
N LYS A 931 8.60 24.42 -50.37
CA LYS A 931 9.47 25.62 -50.49
C LYS A 931 9.33 26.67 -49.38
N GLU A 932 8.26 26.59 -48.59
CA GLU A 932 7.94 27.51 -47.50
C GLU A 932 8.48 27.07 -46.12
N THR A 933 9.30 26.01 -46.05
CA THR A 933 9.93 25.58 -44.78
C THR A 933 11.35 26.12 -44.63
N PRO A 934 11.61 26.99 -43.63
CA PRO A 934 12.97 27.13 -43.10
C PRO A 934 13.47 25.78 -42.54
N ASP A 935 14.79 25.55 -42.59
CA ASP A 935 15.48 24.33 -42.14
C ASP A 935 15.14 23.87 -40.70
N LEU A 936 14.49 24.71 -39.89
CA LEU A 936 14.22 24.50 -38.46
C LEU A 936 13.05 23.56 -38.13
N PHE A 937 12.04 23.43 -39.00
CA PHE A 937 10.83 22.63 -38.69
C PHE A 937 10.96 21.16 -39.08
N ALA A 938 11.92 20.86 -39.94
CA ALA A 938 12.04 19.56 -40.55
C ALA A 938 12.79 18.57 -39.64
N VAL A 939 13.57 19.07 -38.67
CA VAL A 939 14.32 18.25 -37.73
C VAL A 939 13.44 17.83 -36.56
N ASP A 940 13.34 16.54 -36.33
CA ASP A 940 12.70 15.91 -35.19
C ASP A 940 13.49 16.19 -33.89
N PRO A 941 12.84 16.69 -32.82
CA PRO A 941 13.51 16.98 -31.55
C PRO A 941 14.10 15.75 -30.84
N TRP A 942 13.71 14.53 -31.23
CA TRP A 942 14.21 13.30 -30.64
C TRP A 942 15.49 12.77 -31.28
N SER A 943 15.50 12.68 -32.61
CA SER A 943 16.57 12.05 -33.36
C SER A 943 17.59 13.03 -33.96
N GLU A 944 17.31 14.34 -33.89
CA GLU A 944 18.03 15.36 -34.67
C GLU A 944 18.05 15.06 -36.18
N SER A 945 17.14 14.20 -36.65
CA SER A 945 16.98 13.83 -38.07
C SER A 945 15.68 14.38 -38.63
N TYR A 946 15.45 14.25 -39.94
CA TYR A 946 14.21 14.75 -40.54
C TYR A 946 12.99 13.93 -40.09
N PHE A 947 11.82 14.57 -39.95
CA PHE A 947 10.56 13.84 -39.87
C PHE A 947 10.46 12.87 -41.04
N SER A 948 10.12 11.64 -40.75
CA SER A 948 9.96 10.63 -41.78
C SER A 948 8.58 10.77 -42.41
N TYR A 949 8.54 10.66 -43.73
CA TYR A 949 7.37 10.99 -44.53
C TYR A 949 7.15 9.95 -45.63
N ALA A 950 5.93 9.43 -45.72
CA ALA A 950 5.48 8.49 -46.74
C ALA A 950 4.26 9.09 -47.44
N PRO A 951 4.40 9.80 -48.57
CA PRO A 951 3.29 10.52 -49.24
C PRO A 951 2.16 9.61 -49.72
N LYS A 952 2.49 8.34 -50.01
CA LYS A 952 1.54 7.32 -50.46
C LYS A 952 1.20 6.32 -49.35
N GLY A 953 1.65 6.56 -48.12
CA GLY A 953 1.52 5.60 -47.03
C GLY A 953 2.32 4.32 -47.21
N PHE A 954 2.01 3.35 -46.35
CA PHE A 954 2.54 2.00 -46.42
C PHE A 954 1.52 1.07 -47.04
N LYS A 955 1.97 0.10 -47.83
CA LYS A 955 1.10 -0.91 -48.46
C LYS A 955 0.44 -1.85 -47.45
N THR A 956 0.96 -1.90 -46.23
CA THR A 956 0.48 -2.74 -45.14
C THR A 956 -0.04 -1.88 -44.01
N GLU A 957 -1.13 -2.34 -43.39
CA GLU A 957 -1.62 -1.74 -42.15
C GLU A 957 -0.54 -1.79 -41.07
N MET A 958 -0.26 -0.64 -40.49
CA MET A 958 0.66 -0.55 -39.35
C MET A 958 -0.13 -0.47 -38.06
N LYS A 959 0.07 -1.47 -37.20
CA LYS A 959 -0.43 -1.46 -35.83
C LYS A 959 0.49 -0.64 -34.94
N MET A 960 -0.05 0.41 -34.37
CA MET A 960 0.65 1.29 -33.43
C MET A 960 0.26 0.93 -32.00
N GLU A 961 1.14 1.23 -31.05
CA GLU A 961 0.86 1.05 -29.63
C GLU A 961 -0.32 1.98 -29.26
N GLN A 962 -1.33 1.46 -28.53
CA GLN A 962 -2.66 2.08 -28.28
C GLN A 962 -3.77 1.84 -29.33
N SER A 963 -3.67 0.76 -30.12
CA SER A 963 -4.77 0.30 -30.99
C SER A 963 -5.05 1.19 -32.21
N LEU A 964 -4.23 2.20 -32.49
CA LEU A 964 -4.31 2.91 -33.77
C LEU A 964 -3.84 2.00 -34.90
N ILE A 965 -4.70 1.79 -35.89
CA ILE A 965 -4.36 1.11 -37.14
C ILE A 965 -4.23 2.20 -38.19
N SER A 966 -3.01 2.44 -38.69
CA SER A 966 -2.84 3.28 -39.88
C SER A 966 -3.34 2.49 -41.08
N PRO A 967 -4.36 2.96 -41.81
CA PRO A 967 -4.85 2.28 -43.01
C PRO A 967 -3.74 2.21 -44.07
N SER A 968 -3.80 1.18 -44.93
CA SER A 968 -2.87 1.08 -46.06
C SER A 968 -3.07 2.25 -47.02
N ASP A 969 -2.00 2.63 -47.69
CA ASP A 969 -1.96 3.65 -48.74
C ASP A 969 -2.39 5.08 -48.30
N GLN A 970 -2.40 5.36 -47.00
CA GLN A 970 -2.63 6.70 -46.46
C GLN A 970 -1.31 7.42 -46.17
N PRO A 971 -1.15 8.69 -46.60
CA PRO A 971 0.04 9.46 -46.30
C PRO A 971 0.37 9.39 -44.81
N LEU A 972 1.66 9.34 -44.46
CA LEU A 972 2.11 9.22 -43.07
C LEU A 972 3.26 10.16 -42.78
N LEU A 973 3.17 10.85 -41.65
CA LEU A 973 4.25 11.65 -41.06
C LEU A 973 4.54 11.09 -39.66
N TRP A 974 5.80 10.79 -39.35
CA TRP A 974 6.20 10.24 -38.05
C TRP A 974 7.59 10.69 -37.60
N THR A 975 7.84 10.56 -36.30
CA THR A 975 9.15 10.76 -35.66
C THR A 975 9.66 9.47 -34.99
N ILE A 976 11.00 9.35 -34.86
CA ILE A 976 11.67 8.27 -34.13
C ILE A 976 11.64 8.65 -32.65
N GLY A 977 10.73 8.02 -31.90
CA GLY A 977 10.52 8.37 -30.50
C GLY A 977 11.63 7.93 -29.55
N SER A 978 11.44 8.24 -28.26
CA SER A 978 12.29 7.72 -27.18
C SER A 978 12.37 6.18 -27.23
N ARG A 979 13.48 5.60 -26.76
CA ARG A 979 13.79 4.15 -26.78
C ARG A 979 12.70 3.20 -26.23
N ASN A 980 11.60 3.71 -25.68
CA ASN A 980 10.51 2.96 -25.09
C ASN A 980 9.16 3.05 -25.84
N SER A 981 9.03 3.76 -26.95
CA SER A 981 7.74 3.99 -27.60
C SER A 981 7.56 3.23 -28.93
N VAL A 982 6.48 2.46 -29.03
CA VAL A 982 5.99 1.74 -30.22
C VAL A 982 6.88 0.60 -30.69
N LYS A 983 6.41 -0.63 -30.44
CA LYS A 983 6.90 -1.83 -31.12
C LYS A 983 6.11 -2.05 -32.40
N VAL A 984 6.74 -1.82 -33.56
CA VAL A 984 6.14 -2.27 -34.82
C VAL A 984 6.21 -3.79 -34.89
N ARG A 985 5.03 -4.41 -34.80
CA ARG A 985 4.83 -5.81 -35.19
C ARG A 985 4.14 -5.79 -36.54
N GLU A 986 4.82 -6.29 -37.58
CA GLU A 986 4.11 -6.66 -38.80
C GLU A 986 2.99 -7.64 -38.42
N ALA A 987 1.76 -7.30 -38.79
CA ALA A 987 0.64 -8.22 -38.69
C ALA A 987 0.86 -9.32 -39.72
N LYS A 988 1.61 -10.37 -39.36
CA LYS A 988 1.65 -11.62 -40.12
C LYS A 988 0.25 -12.22 -40.13
N ARG A 989 -0.51 -11.96 -41.19
CA ARG A 989 -1.64 -12.80 -41.58
C ARG A 989 -1.08 -14.18 -41.90
N GLY A 990 -1.65 -15.21 -41.29
CA GLY A 990 -1.20 -16.59 -41.43
C GLY A 990 -1.12 -17.00 -42.90
N ILE A 991 0.10 -17.32 -43.33
CA ILE A 991 0.37 -18.18 -44.48
C ILE A 991 1.47 -19.13 -44.01
N ASP A 992 1.17 -20.41 -44.17
CA ASP A 992 1.95 -21.58 -43.75
C ASP A 992 3.42 -21.55 -44.18
N ASP A 993 4.20 -22.33 -43.43
CA ASP A 993 5.47 -22.92 -43.81
C ASP A 993 5.46 -23.40 -45.28
N GLN A 994 6.21 -22.70 -46.16
CA GLN A 994 7.09 -23.28 -47.20
C GLN A 994 7.51 -22.22 -48.23
N SER A 995 8.65 -21.56 -48.01
CA SER A 995 9.65 -21.27 -49.08
C SER A 995 10.90 -20.62 -48.50
N ARG A 996 11.94 -21.41 -48.27
CA ARG A 996 13.32 -20.93 -48.17
C ARG A 996 13.91 -20.86 -49.58
N SER A 997 13.88 -19.68 -50.20
CA SER A 997 14.94 -19.15 -51.09
C SER A 997 14.40 -17.95 -51.88
N THR A 998 14.96 -16.77 -51.64
CA THR A 998 15.69 -15.93 -52.61
C THR A 998 15.71 -14.48 -52.12
N GLY A 999 16.92 -13.95 -51.98
CA GLY A 999 17.32 -12.54 -51.89
C GLY A 999 16.29 -11.51 -51.41
N THR A 1000 16.32 -11.19 -50.12
CA THR A 1000 15.78 -9.94 -49.58
C THR A 1000 16.82 -9.28 -48.69
N LEU A 1001 16.99 -7.97 -48.88
CA LEU A 1001 17.81 -7.07 -48.07
C LEU A 1001 17.63 -7.37 -46.59
N LYS A 1002 18.72 -7.74 -45.91
CA LYS A 1002 18.77 -7.81 -44.46
C LYS A 1002 18.57 -6.39 -43.91
N PHE A 1003 17.36 -6.10 -43.45
CA PHE A 1003 17.20 -5.15 -42.35
C PHE A 1003 17.79 -5.82 -41.12
N ASP A 1004 18.85 -5.22 -40.60
CA ASP A 1004 19.47 -5.61 -39.33
C ASP A 1004 18.41 -5.54 -38.22
N GLU A 1005 18.53 -6.37 -37.18
CA GLU A 1005 17.57 -6.53 -36.07
C GLU A 1005 17.48 -5.30 -35.13
N ASN A 1006 17.54 -4.10 -35.69
CA ASN A 1006 17.32 -2.84 -35.00
C ASN A 1006 15.82 -2.56 -34.92
N ARG A 1007 15.29 -2.76 -33.72
CA ARG A 1007 13.93 -2.36 -33.32
C ARG A 1007 13.81 -0.85 -33.47
N ILE A 1008 12.94 -0.40 -34.37
CA ILE A 1008 12.63 1.02 -34.56
C ILE A 1008 11.42 1.36 -33.69
N TYR A 1009 11.57 2.41 -32.89
CA TYR A 1009 10.60 2.93 -31.94
C TYR A 1009 10.02 4.23 -32.52
N PHE A 1010 8.70 4.44 -32.42
CA PHE A 1010 7.97 5.59 -32.96
C PHE A 1010 7.28 6.33 -31.81
N THR A 1011 7.33 7.67 -31.76
CA THR A 1011 6.36 8.49 -31.00
C THR A 1011 5.67 9.42 -32.00
N GLY A 1012 4.41 9.78 -31.74
CA GLY A 1012 3.71 10.79 -32.53
C GLY A 1012 3.51 10.40 -34.00
N VAL A 1013 2.50 9.58 -34.27
CA VAL A 1013 2.05 9.30 -35.64
C VAL A 1013 0.78 10.09 -35.89
N SER A 1014 0.78 10.90 -36.95
CA SER A 1014 -0.43 11.55 -37.46
C SER A 1014 -0.77 10.96 -38.83
N THR A 1015 -1.98 10.44 -38.97
CA THR A 1015 -2.56 10.03 -40.26
C THR A 1015 -3.41 11.18 -40.82
N PHE A 1016 -3.35 11.41 -42.13
CA PHE A 1016 -3.98 12.60 -42.75
C PHE A 1016 -5.50 12.45 -43.00
N ALA A 1017 -6.13 11.34 -42.59
CA ALA A 1017 -7.45 10.93 -43.10
C ALA A 1017 -8.52 10.61 -42.03
N HIS A 1018 -8.31 10.94 -40.75
CA HIS A 1018 -9.27 10.54 -39.70
C HIS A 1018 -10.64 11.26 -39.68
N SER A 1019 -11.00 12.10 -40.66
CA SER A 1019 -12.31 12.79 -40.64
C SER A 1019 -13.47 12.06 -41.34
N VAL A 1020 -13.24 10.96 -42.07
CA VAL A 1020 -14.32 10.31 -42.86
C VAL A 1020 -14.87 9.03 -42.22
N ALA A 1021 -14.12 8.38 -41.33
CA ALA A 1021 -14.53 7.08 -40.79
C ALA A 1021 -15.56 7.19 -39.64
N ASP A 1022 -15.54 8.25 -38.83
CA ASP A 1022 -16.39 8.32 -37.63
C ASP A 1022 -17.82 8.81 -37.89
N VAL A 1023 -18.11 9.41 -39.06
CA VAL A 1023 -19.46 9.91 -39.41
C VAL A 1023 -20.32 8.82 -40.08
N VAL A 1024 -19.75 7.70 -40.52
CA VAL A 1024 -20.47 6.67 -41.30
C VAL A 1024 -20.88 5.45 -40.46
N PHE A 1025 -20.44 5.33 -39.20
CA PHE A 1025 -20.71 4.15 -38.36
C PHE A 1025 -21.73 4.35 -37.23
N GLU A 1026 -22.47 5.47 -37.22
CA GLU A 1026 -23.46 5.77 -36.16
C GLU A 1026 -24.94 5.69 -36.58
N GLU A 1027 -25.25 5.21 -37.79
CA GLU A 1027 -26.62 4.84 -38.17
C GLU A 1027 -26.69 3.37 -38.65
N ASP A 1028 -27.60 2.61 -38.04
CA ASP A 1028 -28.02 1.22 -38.35
C ASP A 1028 -27.12 0.05 -37.89
N GLY A 1029 -27.15 -0.21 -36.58
CA GLY A 1029 -26.59 -1.42 -35.95
C GLY A 1029 -27.40 -2.72 -36.11
N ASP A 1030 -28.50 -2.74 -36.85
CA ASP A 1030 -29.43 -3.90 -36.88
C ASP A 1030 -29.41 -4.72 -38.20
N ASP A 1031 -28.87 -4.17 -39.31
CA ASP A 1031 -28.88 -4.85 -40.62
C ASP A 1031 -27.60 -5.63 -40.94
N THR A 1032 -26.47 -5.29 -40.32
CA THR A 1032 -25.17 -5.94 -40.57
C THR A 1032 -25.13 -7.38 -40.04
N GLN A 1033 -25.90 -7.68 -38.99
CA GLN A 1033 -25.98 -9.02 -38.41
C GLN A 1033 -26.80 -9.98 -39.28
N ARG A 1034 -27.82 -9.48 -40.01
CA ARG A 1034 -28.61 -10.30 -40.96
C ARG A 1034 -27.86 -10.63 -42.25
N GLN A 1035 -27.00 -9.73 -42.73
CA GLN A 1035 -26.20 -9.99 -43.93
C GLN A 1035 -25.05 -10.96 -43.66
N ALA A 1036 -24.50 -10.99 -42.45
CA ALA A 1036 -23.48 -11.96 -42.05
C ALA A 1036 -24.05 -13.40 -41.91
N GLU A 1037 -25.29 -13.55 -41.45
CA GLU A 1037 -25.97 -14.85 -41.39
C GLU A 1037 -26.38 -15.37 -42.77
N GLN A 1038 -26.75 -14.49 -43.72
CA GLN A 1038 -27.07 -14.91 -45.09
C GLN A 1038 -25.84 -15.28 -45.93
N ALA A 1039 -24.65 -14.76 -45.60
CA ALA A 1039 -23.41 -15.08 -46.32
C ALA A 1039 -22.79 -16.43 -45.90
N SER A 1040 -23.20 -17.03 -44.77
CA SER A 1040 -22.64 -18.31 -44.31
C SER A 1040 -23.32 -19.56 -44.88
N GLU A 1041 -24.34 -19.42 -45.73
CA GLU A 1041 -25.10 -20.54 -46.32
C GLU A 1041 -24.79 -20.81 -47.81
N ALA A 1042 -23.88 -20.06 -48.45
CA ALA A 1042 -23.55 -20.27 -49.86
C ALA A 1042 -22.33 -21.19 -50.06
N GLU A 1043 -22.55 -22.40 -50.59
CA GLU A 1043 -21.48 -23.31 -51.06
C GLU A 1043 -20.65 -22.68 -52.21
N PRO A 1044 -19.33 -22.91 -52.25
CA PRO A 1044 -18.47 -22.32 -53.27
C PRO A 1044 -18.56 -23.09 -54.61
N PRO A 1045 -18.58 -22.39 -55.77
CA PRO A 1045 -18.56 -23.03 -57.07
C PRO A 1045 -17.15 -23.50 -57.43
N ALA A 1046 -17.06 -24.72 -57.94
CA ALA A 1046 -15.86 -25.29 -58.55
C ALA A 1046 -15.69 -24.78 -59.99
N PHE A 1047 -14.52 -24.28 -60.35
CA PHE A 1047 -14.10 -24.02 -61.73
C PHE A 1047 -12.57 -24.16 -61.86
N PRO A 1048 -12.04 -24.38 -63.09
CA PRO A 1048 -11.01 -25.38 -63.33
C PRO A 1048 -9.65 -24.73 -63.57
N LEU A 1049 -8.60 -25.52 -63.36
CA LEU A 1049 -7.24 -25.19 -63.74
C LEU A 1049 -7.08 -25.22 -65.26
N GLU A 1050 -6.73 -24.07 -65.84
CA GLU A 1050 -6.03 -23.99 -67.12
C GLU A 1050 -4.66 -23.35 -66.90
N THR A 1051 -3.63 -24.15 -67.14
CA THR A 1051 -2.22 -23.78 -67.21
C THR A 1051 -1.86 -23.50 -68.66
N ASP A 1052 -1.20 -22.36 -68.93
CA ASP A 1052 -0.26 -22.13 -70.05
C ASP A 1052 0.08 -20.62 -70.07
N THR A 1053 1.29 -20.12 -69.79
CA THR A 1053 2.47 -20.05 -70.68
C THR A 1053 3.54 -19.09 -70.05
N PRO A 1054 4.76 -18.92 -70.60
CA PRO A 1054 6.01 -18.90 -69.82
C PRO A 1054 6.73 -17.55 -69.67
N ASN A 1055 7.69 -17.54 -68.72
CA ASN A 1055 8.97 -16.80 -68.65
C ASN A 1055 9.22 -15.63 -69.62
N ALA A 1056 9.53 -14.44 -69.07
CA ALA A 1056 10.84 -13.78 -69.23
C ALA A 1056 10.93 -12.44 -68.48
N GLN A 1057 12.03 -12.30 -67.72
CA GLN A 1057 12.69 -11.12 -67.13
C GLN A 1057 12.06 -10.44 -65.91
#